data_AF-A0A6M3KG45-F1
#
_entry.id   AF-A0A6M3KG45-F1
#
_cell.length_a   1.000
_cell.length_b   1.000
_cell.length_c   1.000
_cell.angle_alpha   90.00
_cell.angle_beta   90.00
_cell.angle_gamma   90.00
#
_symmetry.space_group_name_H-M   'P 1'
#
loop_
_entity.id
_entity.type
_entity.pdbx_description
1 polymer ?
#
loop_
_entity_poly.entity_id
_entity_poly.type
_entity_poly.pdbx_seq_one_letter_code
_entity_poly.pdbx_strand_id
1 'polypeptide(L)'
;MNSLLSDIDTDKFDISCLAAGEPAEISSLLFHKIPFSIVNLVEESNFWGQNKLRSIIQQSKFDILLMVGIDLWRYIEIFDDLIKMRDGKKFKFGAIFPYDLVPVRSEIVDMCKRLDFPCVYSEYGYDKLKGQVSHLQYFKPPLHMSEIWKPITNEDKMKIREDLFRSSGISEDIFMIGFIGANQQRKDPQKLIKAFSVFNAEFENSVLYMHTEKALGVFNIPQCVMDYGIKPGKVLTKPDRKGYPLIQMPKVYGVFDVYVNCSIQEGLSWTVIESMLCGIPPIISDTTAHKELAIDENLLVPCDTPTQILIKAKTGQTWVDGFCCRSEDIYEALKWFYSQPPNVKEELREKSINKGNEWISGCSDINDLLEEVIKTKSEAVKTKVGIGAGVKEKNAILFAQHSAAGDVLMTTRCFKGLKERHKGLDFHYMTQKKYHDIVEGNPYIDKIVDWDPLLFQKGVYMYVYNPHGDIILPGHWGRNCNSILSDFYWKLLRVEPDDFFIEQKESEDVYHKIQDKVDIAIVHTTGGDSNFRTYKYMADVSYGLKGRGFYVIQLGGARDFPAGADLDLRGKLSFRESAWVMSKARIAVTVDSFISHLAGALGIDQIVLYGSGNYVVVQPKMMKSAVCIHMVPNYVRDCKGLGPCSASVRDCPAPCTGRHDPKLILEAVGSLVQKQRGFYEMSGVEFKTIYCEMDSCL
;
A
#
# COMPACT_ATOMS: atom_id res chain seq x y z
N MET A 1 -17.80 8.32 12.34
CA MET A 1 -16.60 9.09 12.75
C MET A 1 -16.97 10.53 13.03
N ASN A 2 -17.50 11.29 12.07
CA ASN A 2 -17.86 12.71 12.30
C ASN A 2 -18.79 12.94 13.49
N SER A 3 -19.90 12.20 13.61
CA SER A 3 -20.83 12.33 14.75
C SER A 3 -20.11 12.10 16.09
N LEU A 4 -19.40 10.97 16.20
CA LEU A 4 -18.62 10.64 17.40
C LEU A 4 -17.62 11.74 17.76
N LEU A 5 -16.93 12.29 16.78
CA LEU A 5 -15.96 13.36 16.98
C LEU A 5 -16.59 14.70 17.38
N SER A 6 -17.83 14.98 16.94
CA SER A 6 -18.59 16.16 17.34
C SER A 6 -19.16 16.05 18.75
N ASP A 7 -19.37 14.84 19.24
CA ASP A 7 -20.02 14.59 20.54
C ASP A 7 -19.01 14.47 21.70
N ILE A 8 -17.70 14.37 21.44
CA ILE A 8 -16.69 14.26 22.52
C ILE A 8 -16.57 15.59 23.28
N ASP A 9 -16.59 15.49 24.62
CA ASP A 9 -16.36 16.59 25.56
C ASP A 9 -14.88 17.04 25.53
N THR A 10 -14.61 18.13 24.81
CA THR A 10 -13.26 18.67 24.63
C THR A 10 -12.71 19.38 25.86
N ASP A 11 -13.53 19.65 26.89
CA ASP A 11 -13.04 20.16 28.17
C ASP A 11 -12.41 19.03 29.01
N LYS A 12 -12.80 17.77 28.75
CA LYS A 12 -12.27 16.57 29.41
C LYS A 12 -11.19 15.86 28.61
N PHE A 13 -11.28 15.85 27.29
CA PHE A 13 -10.41 15.05 26.42
C PHE A 13 -9.66 15.91 25.40
N ASP A 14 -8.33 15.76 25.37
CA ASP A 14 -7.50 16.26 24.25
C ASP A 14 -7.43 15.20 23.15
N ILE A 15 -7.80 15.58 21.93
CA ILE A 15 -8.04 14.64 20.84
C ILE A 15 -7.06 14.90 19.70
N SER A 16 -6.62 13.82 19.06
CA SER A 16 -5.99 13.88 17.75
C SER A 16 -6.60 12.79 16.87
N CYS A 17 -7.19 13.19 15.75
CA CYS A 17 -7.81 12.27 14.80
C CYS A 17 -6.78 11.77 13.80
N LEU A 18 -6.59 10.45 13.73
CA LEU A 18 -5.74 9.81 12.73
C LEU A 18 -6.63 9.23 11.63
N ALA A 19 -6.63 9.84 10.44
CA ALA A 19 -7.57 9.50 9.38
C ALA A 19 -6.93 8.67 8.27
N ALA A 20 -7.51 7.50 7.96
CA ALA A 20 -7.22 6.75 6.74
C ALA A 20 -8.11 7.26 5.59
N GLY A 21 -7.76 8.43 5.03
CA GLY A 21 -8.46 9.11 3.94
C GLY A 21 -7.93 10.53 3.71
N GLU A 22 -8.32 11.21 2.62
CA GLU A 22 -7.87 12.60 2.38
C GLU A 22 -8.48 13.58 3.42
N PRO A 23 -7.66 14.37 4.14
CA PRO A 23 -8.13 15.31 5.17
C PRO A 23 -9.12 16.36 4.68
N ALA A 24 -9.08 16.69 3.38
CA ALA A 24 -9.94 17.70 2.76
C ALA A 24 -11.43 17.30 2.77
N GLU A 25 -11.75 16.00 2.74
CA GLU A 25 -13.13 15.52 2.88
C GLU A 25 -13.65 15.63 4.33
N ILE A 26 -12.75 15.56 5.31
CA ILE A 26 -13.12 15.62 6.73
C ILE A 26 -13.36 17.08 7.14
N SER A 27 -12.47 18.00 6.77
CA SER A 27 -12.59 19.42 7.13
C SER A 27 -13.72 20.17 6.41
N SER A 28 -14.10 19.75 5.20
CA SER A 28 -15.16 20.40 4.40
C SER A 28 -16.58 20.06 4.83
N LEU A 29 -16.76 19.03 5.67
CA LEU A 29 -18.06 18.58 6.18
C LEU A 29 -18.40 19.14 7.58
N LEU A 30 -17.51 19.92 8.16
CA LEU A 30 -17.63 20.40 9.55
C LEU A 30 -17.93 21.90 9.54
N PHE A 31 -19.16 22.24 9.93
CA PHE A 31 -19.61 23.64 10.04
C PHE A 31 -18.94 24.42 11.19
N HIS A 32 -18.18 23.73 12.04
CA HIS A 32 -17.45 24.32 13.17
C HIS A 32 -15.96 24.02 13.07
N LYS A 33 -15.12 25.01 13.44
CA LYS A 33 -13.68 24.84 13.56
C LYS A 33 -13.43 23.84 14.69
N ILE A 34 -13.05 22.63 14.32
CA ILE A 34 -12.75 21.58 15.27
C ILE A 34 -11.51 21.95 16.10
N PRO A 35 -11.53 21.75 17.44
CA PRO A 35 -10.42 22.13 18.32
C PRO A 35 -9.26 21.13 18.32
N PHE A 36 -9.33 20.05 17.54
CA PHE A 36 -8.30 18.99 17.48
C PHE A 36 -7.65 18.81 16.11
N SER A 37 -6.46 18.21 16.11
CA SER A 37 -5.65 17.96 14.91
C SER A 37 -6.16 16.75 14.13
N ILE A 38 -6.24 16.87 12.79
CA ILE A 38 -6.47 15.74 11.88
C ILE A 38 -5.16 15.41 11.18
N VAL A 39 -4.67 14.19 11.39
CA VAL A 39 -3.43 13.67 10.80
C VAL A 39 -3.79 12.61 9.75
N ASN A 40 -3.40 12.86 8.50
CA ASN A 40 -3.57 11.86 7.44
C ASN A 40 -2.65 10.66 7.67
N LEU A 41 -3.20 9.46 7.68
CA LEU A 41 -2.45 8.20 7.78
C LEU A 41 -2.08 7.62 6.40
N VAL A 42 -2.71 8.03 5.31
CA VAL A 42 -2.55 7.41 3.98
C VAL A 42 -1.11 7.51 3.48
N GLU A 43 -0.57 6.36 3.04
CA GLU A 43 0.71 6.21 2.36
C GLU A 43 0.48 5.51 1.00
N GLU A 44 1.23 5.85 -0.06
CA GLU A 44 1.00 5.32 -1.43
C GLU A 44 0.95 3.78 -1.49
N SER A 45 1.77 3.10 -0.68
CA SER A 45 1.83 1.63 -0.60
C SER A 45 1.11 1.05 0.62
N ASN A 46 0.53 1.89 1.48
CA ASN A 46 -0.18 1.48 2.70
C ASN A 46 -1.35 2.44 2.97
N PHE A 47 -2.45 2.23 2.24
CA PHE A 47 -3.64 3.08 2.32
C PHE A 47 -4.19 3.22 3.75
N TRP A 48 -4.08 2.17 4.58
CA TRP A 48 -4.53 2.17 5.96
C TRP A 48 -3.48 2.71 6.95
N GLY A 49 -2.33 3.17 6.44
CA GLY A 49 -1.31 3.90 7.21
C GLY A 49 -0.77 3.16 8.43
N GLN A 50 -0.66 1.84 8.33
CA GLN A 50 -0.26 1.01 9.47
C GLN A 50 1.16 1.37 9.97
N ASN A 51 2.08 1.70 9.06
CA ASN A 51 3.44 2.12 9.42
C ASN A 51 3.46 3.52 10.03
N LYS A 52 2.73 4.46 9.42
CA LYS A 52 2.56 5.80 9.97
C LYS A 52 1.93 5.79 11.36
N LEU A 53 0.93 4.93 11.60
CA LEU A 53 0.34 4.72 12.93
C LEU A 53 1.39 4.24 13.94
N ARG A 54 2.20 3.23 13.60
CA ARG A 54 3.32 2.77 14.46
C ARG A 54 4.28 3.92 14.80
N SER A 55 4.65 4.73 13.80
CA SER A 55 5.56 5.87 13.99
C SER A 55 4.97 6.93 14.92
N ILE A 56 3.70 7.30 14.72
CA ILE A 56 3.00 8.28 15.56
C ILE A 56 2.92 7.75 16.99
N ILE A 57 2.52 6.49 17.17
CA ILE A 57 2.45 5.87 18.49
C ILE A 57 3.83 5.89 19.17
N GLN A 58 4.92 5.66 18.44
CA GLN A 58 6.28 5.71 18.98
C GLN A 58 6.74 7.12 19.41
N GLN A 59 6.32 8.16 18.70
CA GLN A 59 6.80 9.53 18.91
C GLN A 59 5.90 10.33 19.87
N SER A 60 4.65 9.94 20.02
CA SER A 60 3.67 10.66 20.83
C SER A 60 3.50 10.05 22.23
N LYS A 61 3.01 10.88 23.15
CA LYS A 61 2.43 10.46 24.44
C LYS A 61 0.93 10.71 24.38
N PHE A 62 0.16 9.72 24.80
CA PHE A 62 -1.30 9.76 24.86
C PHE A 62 -1.77 8.64 25.79
N ASP A 63 -2.98 8.77 26.32
CA ASP A 63 -3.53 7.81 27.27
C ASP A 63 -4.41 6.75 26.60
N ILE A 64 -5.03 7.09 25.47
CA ILE A 64 -5.99 6.22 24.78
C ILE A 64 -5.70 6.20 23.27
N LEU A 65 -5.60 4.99 22.72
CA LEU A 65 -5.73 4.71 21.30
C LEU A 65 -7.12 4.09 21.07
N LEU A 66 -7.97 4.78 20.31
CA LEU A 66 -9.30 4.30 19.96
C LEU A 66 -9.43 4.17 18.44
N MET A 67 -9.65 2.95 17.96
CA MET A 67 -9.98 2.72 16.55
C MET A 67 -11.48 2.84 16.33
N VAL A 68 -11.90 3.60 15.32
CA VAL A 68 -13.32 3.87 15.05
C VAL A 68 -13.59 3.73 13.56
N GLY A 69 -14.65 3.01 13.20
CA GLY A 69 -15.10 2.85 11.81
C GLY A 69 -14.32 1.84 10.99
N ILE A 70 -13.36 1.12 11.59
CA ILE A 70 -12.42 0.27 10.85
C ILE A 70 -12.57 -1.19 11.26
N ASP A 71 -12.72 -2.04 10.25
CA ASP A 71 -12.54 -3.49 10.34
C ASP A 71 -11.22 -3.83 11.06
N LEU A 72 -11.30 -4.53 12.21
CA LEU A 72 -10.10 -4.91 12.97
C LEU A 72 -9.05 -5.62 12.09
N TRP A 73 -9.51 -6.51 11.22
CA TRP A 73 -8.66 -7.31 10.34
C TRP A 73 -7.81 -6.47 9.37
N ARG A 74 -8.10 -5.17 9.16
CA ARG A 74 -7.22 -4.25 8.41
C ARG A 74 -5.86 -4.05 9.07
N TYR A 75 -5.80 -4.20 10.39
CA TYR A 75 -4.59 -4.03 11.20
C TYR A 75 -4.02 -5.36 11.69
N ILE A 76 -4.53 -6.50 11.24
CA ILE A 76 -4.12 -7.83 11.71
C ILE A 76 -2.61 -8.08 11.62
N GLU A 77 -1.95 -7.59 10.56
CA GLU A 77 -0.51 -7.73 10.35
C GLU A 77 0.35 -6.97 11.37
N ILE A 78 -0.22 -5.91 11.95
CA ILE A 78 0.50 -5.02 12.85
C ILE A 78 -0.03 -5.06 14.28
N PHE A 79 -1.10 -5.82 14.53
CA PHE A 79 -1.82 -5.81 15.79
C PHE A 79 -0.95 -6.27 16.96
N ASP A 80 -0.10 -7.27 16.74
CA ASP A 80 0.88 -7.72 17.73
C ASP A 80 1.83 -6.60 18.15
N ASP A 81 2.25 -5.74 17.21
CA ASP A 81 3.09 -4.60 17.51
C ASP A 81 2.33 -3.51 18.25
N LEU A 82 1.06 -3.26 17.89
CA LEU A 82 0.21 -2.31 18.60
C LEU A 82 0.02 -2.72 20.06
N ILE A 83 -0.19 -4.01 20.33
CA ILE A 83 -0.29 -4.55 21.70
C ILE A 83 1.04 -4.41 22.45
N LYS A 84 2.18 -4.74 21.82
CA LYS A 84 3.51 -4.53 22.42
C LYS A 84 3.78 -3.06 22.74
N MET A 85 3.38 -2.16 21.85
CA MET A 85 3.49 -0.71 22.06
C MET A 85 2.60 -0.24 23.20
N ARG A 86 1.36 -0.73 23.27
CA ARG A 86 0.43 -0.49 24.37
C ARG A 86 1.06 -0.87 25.70
N ASP A 87 1.54 -2.10 25.82
CA ASP A 87 2.10 -2.60 27.08
C ASP A 87 3.39 -1.86 27.47
N GLY A 88 4.23 -1.54 26.47
CA GLY A 88 5.48 -0.82 26.68
C GLY A 88 5.30 0.65 27.08
N LYS A 89 4.31 1.33 26.49
CA LYS A 89 4.00 2.75 26.78
C LYS A 89 2.89 2.96 27.81
N LYS A 90 2.18 1.90 28.18
CA LYS A 90 1.08 1.87 29.16
C LYS A 90 -0.12 2.75 28.80
N PHE A 91 -0.50 2.82 27.53
CA PHE A 91 -1.76 3.44 27.09
C PHE A 91 -2.91 2.43 27.02
N LYS A 92 -4.15 2.88 26.87
CA LYS A 92 -5.36 2.08 26.65
C LYS A 92 -5.61 1.82 25.18
N PHE A 93 -5.96 0.60 24.79
CA PHE A 93 -6.28 0.30 23.41
C PHE A 93 -7.71 -0.22 23.25
N GLY A 94 -8.59 0.62 22.71
CA GLY A 94 -9.97 0.30 22.38
C GLY A 94 -10.22 0.27 20.88
N ALA A 95 -11.30 -0.40 20.49
CA ALA A 95 -11.84 -0.31 19.14
C ALA A 95 -13.36 -0.35 19.16
N ILE A 96 -13.99 0.55 18.41
CA ILE A 96 -15.40 0.48 18.03
C ILE A 96 -15.40 0.04 16.56
N PHE A 97 -15.84 -1.17 16.26
CA PHE A 97 -15.64 -1.81 14.95
C PHE A 97 -16.89 -2.57 14.44
N PRO A 98 -17.05 -2.73 13.11
CA PRO A 98 -18.11 -3.57 12.57
C PRO A 98 -17.74 -5.05 12.70
N TYR A 99 -18.74 -5.91 12.89
CA TYR A 99 -18.56 -7.36 12.74
C TYR A 99 -19.70 -7.95 11.93
N ASP A 100 -19.38 -8.40 10.72
CA ASP A 100 -20.34 -8.82 9.70
C ASP A 100 -20.01 -10.18 9.06
N LEU A 101 -19.05 -10.91 9.62
CA LEU A 101 -18.69 -12.23 9.12
C LEU A 101 -19.69 -13.29 9.58
N VAL A 102 -19.98 -14.24 8.70
CA VAL A 102 -20.73 -15.45 9.05
C VAL A 102 -19.88 -16.41 9.91
N PRO A 103 -18.65 -16.80 9.50
CA PRO A 103 -17.79 -17.62 10.32
C PRO A 103 -17.08 -16.79 11.40
N VAL A 104 -17.07 -17.31 12.64
CA VAL A 104 -16.26 -16.74 13.71
C VAL A 104 -14.81 -17.15 13.56
N ARG A 105 -13.93 -16.16 13.36
CA ARG A 105 -12.50 -16.36 13.16
C ARG A 105 -11.74 -16.21 14.47
N SER A 106 -10.91 -17.19 14.80
CA SER A 106 -10.10 -17.20 16.02
C SER A 106 -9.16 -15.99 16.12
N GLU A 107 -8.66 -15.48 14.99
CA GLU A 107 -7.75 -14.34 14.98
C GLU A 107 -8.46 -13.05 15.38
N ILE A 108 -9.71 -12.85 14.94
CA ILE A 108 -10.50 -11.67 15.34
C ILE A 108 -10.87 -11.79 16.82
N VAL A 109 -11.26 -12.99 17.28
CA VAL A 109 -11.53 -13.25 18.71
C VAL A 109 -10.29 -12.95 19.57
N ASP A 110 -9.10 -13.39 19.15
CA ASP A 110 -7.84 -13.08 19.85
C ASP A 110 -7.59 -11.58 19.91
N MET A 111 -7.78 -10.86 18.80
CA MET A 111 -7.63 -9.41 18.76
C MET A 111 -8.59 -8.73 19.74
N CYS A 112 -9.88 -9.10 19.73
CA CYS A 112 -10.87 -8.56 20.65
C CYS A 112 -10.52 -8.83 22.12
N LYS A 113 -10.07 -10.06 22.46
CA LYS A 113 -9.64 -10.41 23.82
C LYS A 113 -8.48 -9.56 24.33
N ARG A 114 -7.66 -9.05 23.41
CA ARG A 114 -6.45 -8.29 23.71
C ARG A 114 -6.69 -6.79 23.74
N LEU A 115 -7.80 -6.30 23.19
CA LEU A 115 -8.23 -4.92 23.38
C LEU A 115 -8.68 -4.71 24.83
N ASP A 116 -8.40 -3.53 25.37
CA ASP A 116 -8.97 -3.10 26.64
C ASP A 116 -10.49 -2.86 26.48
N PHE A 117 -10.92 -2.33 25.31
CA PHE A 117 -12.34 -1.97 25.04
C PHE A 117 -12.77 -2.40 23.63
N PRO A 118 -13.09 -3.68 23.42
CA PRO A 118 -13.66 -4.16 22.18
C PRO A 118 -15.17 -3.84 22.12
N CYS A 119 -15.56 -2.93 21.24
CA CYS A 119 -16.94 -2.47 21.05
C CYS A 119 -17.43 -2.78 19.62
N VAL A 120 -18.59 -3.44 19.48
CA VAL A 120 -19.17 -3.77 18.18
C VAL A 120 -20.43 -2.96 17.88
N TYR A 121 -20.66 -2.64 16.60
CA TYR A 121 -21.75 -1.75 16.18
C TYR A 121 -23.15 -2.34 16.17
N SER A 122 -23.27 -3.66 16.07
CA SER A 122 -24.53 -4.36 15.80
C SER A 122 -24.80 -5.44 16.82
N GLU A 123 -26.08 -5.73 17.03
CA GLU A 123 -26.52 -6.81 17.92
C GLU A 123 -26.04 -8.16 17.37
N TYR A 124 -26.07 -8.32 16.04
CA TYR A 124 -25.51 -9.50 15.37
C TYR A 124 -24.03 -9.72 15.74
N GLY A 125 -23.21 -8.66 15.65
CA GLY A 125 -21.80 -8.74 15.98
C GLY A 125 -21.56 -9.07 17.45
N TYR A 126 -22.37 -8.47 18.33
CA TYR A 126 -22.32 -8.71 19.77
C TYR A 126 -22.66 -10.16 20.10
N ASP A 127 -23.77 -10.68 19.56
CA ASP A 127 -24.23 -12.04 19.80
C ASP A 127 -23.25 -13.09 19.28
N LYS A 128 -22.59 -12.84 18.14
CA LYS A 128 -21.58 -13.73 17.58
C LYS A 128 -20.32 -13.85 18.44
N LEU A 129 -19.93 -12.78 19.13
CA LEU A 129 -18.62 -12.69 19.80
C LEU A 129 -18.70 -12.76 21.33
N LYS A 130 -19.82 -12.37 21.97
CA LYS A 130 -19.96 -12.28 23.43
C LYS A 130 -19.68 -13.58 24.18
N GLY A 131 -19.98 -14.73 23.57
CA GLY A 131 -19.68 -16.04 24.15
C GLY A 131 -18.18 -16.38 24.22
N GLN A 132 -17.35 -15.67 23.46
CA GLN A 132 -15.90 -15.90 23.39
C GLN A 132 -15.08 -14.72 23.94
N VAL A 133 -15.65 -13.53 24.01
CA VAL A 133 -15.00 -12.30 24.48
C VAL A 133 -15.84 -11.73 25.63
N SER A 134 -15.45 -12.02 26.87
CA SER A 134 -16.26 -11.75 28.07
C SER A 134 -16.46 -10.27 28.38
N HIS A 135 -15.53 -9.42 27.94
CA HIS A 135 -15.58 -7.96 28.11
C HIS A 135 -15.95 -7.22 26.82
N LEU A 136 -16.55 -7.92 25.85
CA LEU A 136 -17.12 -7.30 24.65
C LEU A 136 -18.24 -6.35 25.04
N GLN A 137 -18.27 -5.19 24.41
CA GLN A 137 -19.33 -4.20 24.57
C GLN A 137 -20.10 -4.01 23.26
N TYR A 138 -21.38 -3.71 23.39
CA TYR A 138 -22.20 -3.25 22.28
C TYR A 138 -22.20 -1.71 22.29
N PHE A 139 -21.87 -1.09 21.16
CA PHE A 139 -21.84 0.35 21.03
C PHE A 139 -22.60 0.75 19.76
N LYS A 140 -23.76 1.38 19.92
CA LYS A 140 -24.64 1.78 18.82
C LYS A 140 -24.25 3.19 18.34
N PRO A 141 -23.63 3.34 17.15
CA PRO A 141 -23.06 4.63 16.76
C PRO A 141 -24.14 5.67 16.34
N PRO A 142 -23.92 6.97 16.63
CA PRO A 142 -24.80 8.05 16.20
C PRO A 142 -24.64 8.38 14.71
N LEU A 143 -25.78 8.64 14.05
CA LEU A 143 -25.82 9.08 12.66
C LEU A 143 -25.44 10.56 12.55
N HIS A 144 -24.58 10.89 11.58
CA HIS A 144 -24.12 12.25 11.37
C HIS A 144 -25.24 13.15 10.83
N MET A 145 -25.39 14.33 11.42
CA MET A 145 -26.45 15.30 11.08
C MET A 145 -27.84 14.65 11.08
N SER A 146 -28.14 13.83 12.09
CA SER A 146 -29.39 13.07 12.21
C SER A 146 -30.66 13.91 11.95
N GLU A 147 -30.63 15.21 12.27
CA GLU A 147 -31.71 16.17 12.14
C GLU A 147 -32.14 16.54 10.71
N ILE A 148 -31.28 16.29 9.70
CA ILE A 148 -31.59 16.60 8.30
C ILE A 148 -32.36 15.47 7.61
N TRP A 149 -32.29 14.26 8.15
CA TRP A 149 -32.90 13.06 7.59
C TRP A 149 -34.38 13.03 7.98
N LYS A 150 -35.21 13.62 7.13
CA LYS A 150 -36.65 13.73 7.35
C LYS A 150 -37.39 13.49 6.05
N PRO A 151 -38.66 13.05 6.10
CA PRO A 151 -39.46 12.93 4.90
C PRO A 151 -39.66 14.29 4.23
N ILE A 152 -39.66 14.31 2.90
CA ILE A 152 -40.03 15.48 2.11
C ILE A 152 -41.55 15.49 1.86
N THR A 153 -42.09 16.64 1.46
CA THR A 153 -43.50 16.74 1.08
C THR A 153 -43.74 16.04 -0.26
N ASN A 154 -44.97 15.58 -0.50
CA ASN A 154 -45.35 15.02 -1.81
C ASN A 154 -45.21 16.05 -2.94
N GLU A 155 -45.46 17.33 -2.66
CA GLU A 155 -45.26 18.42 -3.62
C GLU A 155 -43.78 18.55 -4.01
N ASP A 156 -42.87 18.55 -3.03
CA ASP A 156 -41.43 18.56 -3.27
C ASP A 156 -40.99 17.31 -4.04
N LYS A 157 -41.51 16.13 -3.68
CA LYS A 157 -41.23 14.87 -4.36
C LYS A 157 -41.59 14.96 -5.85
N MET A 158 -42.80 15.42 -6.17
CA MET A 158 -43.26 15.57 -7.56
C MET A 158 -42.40 16.58 -8.32
N LYS A 159 -42.12 17.75 -7.71
CA LYS A 159 -41.28 18.79 -8.33
C LYS A 159 -39.86 18.30 -8.65
N ILE A 160 -39.23 17.57 -7.72
CA ILE A 160 -37.88 17.03 -7.95
C ILE A 160 -37.91 15.95 -9.05
N ARG A 161 -38.97 15.12 -9.11
CA ARG A 161 -39.14 14.13 -10.18
C ARG A 161 -39.40 14.78 -11.53
N GLU A 162 -40.21 15.84 -11.59
CA GLU A 162 -40.40 16.66 -12.79
C GLU A 162 -39.05 17.17 -13.32
N ASP A 163 -38.22 17.75 -12.43
CA ASP A 163 -36.87 18.20 -12.78
C ASP A 163 -35.96 17.06 -13.27
N LEU A 164 -36.02 15.89 -12.61
CA LEU A 164 -35.21 14.71 -12.95
C LEU A 164 -35.61 14.11 -14.31
N PHE A 165 -36.90 14.16 -14.66
CA PHE A 165 -37.47 13.53 -15.85
C PHE A 165 -37.82 14.50 -16.99
N ARG A 166 -37.59 15.81 -16.82
CA ARG A 166 -37.96 16.89 -17.77
C ARG A 166 -37.62 16.60 -19.23
N SER A 167 -36.60 15.80 -19.51
CA SER A 167 -36.16 15.47 -20.87
C SER A 167 -36.10 13.96 -21.17
N SER A 168 -36.68 13.11 -20.32
CA SER A 168 -36.65 11.65 -20.48
C SER A 168 -37.96 11.05 -21.01
N GLY A 169 -39.07 11.81 -21.00
CA GLY A 169 -40.40 11.29 -21.33
C GLY A 169 -40.95 10.32 -20.27
N ILE A 170 -40.33 10.28 -19.10
CA ILE A 170 -40.77 9.47 -17.95
C ILE A 170 -41.75 10.31 -17.13
N SER A 171 -42.87 9.71 -16.72
CA SER A 171 -43.84 10.37 -15.86
C SER A 171 -43.30 10.57 -14.44
N GLU A 172 -43.64 11.69 -13.80
CA GLU A 172 -43.27 12.00 -12.41
C GLU A 172 -43.98 11.08 -11.38
N ASP A 173 -45.08 10.45 -11.76
CA ASP A 173 -45.81 9.47 -10.95
C ASP A 173 -45.26 8.04 -11.06
N ILE A 174 -44.20 7.82 -11.86
CA ILE A 174 -43.61 6.49 -12.08
C ILE A 174 -43.18 5.85 -10.76
N PHE A 175 -43.30 4.52 -10.67
CA PHE A 175 -42.78 3.78 -9.52
C PHE A 175 -41.25 3.74 -9.55
N MET A 176 -40.62 4.38 -8.57
CA MET A 176 -39.17 4.60 -8.51
C MET A 176 -38.53 3.76 -7.40
N ILE A 177 -37.68 2.83 -7.80
CA ILE A 177 -36.85 2.00 -6.92
C ILE A 177 -35.51 2.71 -6.71
N GLY A 178 -35.09 2.89 -5.47
CA GLY A 178 -33.82 3.52 -5.13
C GLY A 178 -32.77 2.54 -4.63
N PHE A 179 -31.53 2.71 -5.07
CA PHE A 179 -30.34 2.03 -4.53
C PHE A 179 -29.26 3.07 -4.23
N ILE A 180 -28.65 3.00 -3.04
CA ILE A 180 -27.54 3.87 -2.63
C ILE A 180 -26.45 2.99 -2.03
N GLY A 181 -25.29 2.96 -2.68
CA GLY A 181 -24.21 2.09 -2.22
C GLY A 181 -22.99 2.14 -3.12
N ALA A 182 -21.82 1.88 -2.52
CA ALA A 182 -20.58 1.75 -3.28
C ALA A 182 -20.65 0.56 -4.24
N ASN A 183 -20.09 0.70 -5.44
CA ASN A 183 -20.01 -0.37 -6.43
C ASN A 183 -18.92 -1.40 -6.02
N GLN A 184 -19.28 -2.27 -5.08
CA GLN A 184 -18.44 -3.27 -4.43
C GLN A 184 -19.13 -4.63 -4.43
N GLN A 185 -18.34 -5.71 -4.44
CA GLN A 185 -18.84 -7.10 -4.39
C GLN A 185 -19.83 -7.32 -3.24
N ARG A 186 -19.50 -6.80 -2.05
CA ARG A 186 -20.34 -6.93 -0.84
C ARG A 186 -21.73 -6.31 -1.01
N LYS A 187 -21.85 -5.21 -1.75
CA LYS A 187 -23.11 -4.48 -1.99
C LYS A 187 -23.96 -5.08 -3.12
N ASP A 188 -23.33 -5.89 -3.97
CA ASP A 188 -23.93 -6.64 -5.07
C ASP A 188 -25.03 -5.90 -5.87
N PRO A 189 -24.75 -4.69 -6.41
CA PRO A 189 -25.73 -3.94 -7.20
C PRO A 189 -26.20 -4.69 -8.46
N GLN A 190 -25.41 -5.62 -8.99
CA GLN A 190 -25.75 -6.39 -10.19
C GLN A 190 -26.97 -7.28 -9.97
N LYS A 191 -27.15 -7.87 -8.78
CA LYS A 191 -28.32 -8.69 -8.47
C LYS A 191 -29.62 -7.90 -8.47
N LEU A 192 -29.58 -6.66 -7.99
CA LEU A 192 -30.72 -5.77 -8.06
C LEU A 192 -31.06 -5.41 -9.52
N ILE A 193 -30.07 -5.18 -10.37
CA ILE A 193 -30.31 -4.93 -11.80
C ILE A 193 -30.98 -6.14 -12.46
N LYS A 194 -30.53 -7.36 -12.15
CA LYS A 194 -31.15 -8.60 -12.65
C LYS A 194 -32.59 -8.76 -12.14
N ALA A 195 -32.85 -8.49 -10.86
CA ALA A 195 -34.20 -8.53 -10.31
C ALA A 195 -35.11 -7.48 -10.98
N PHE A 196 -34.57 -6.27 -11.19
CA PHE A 196 -35.26 -5.18 -11.83
C PHE A 196 -35.57 -5.45 -13.30
N SER A 197 -34.75 -6.19 -14.04
CA SER A 197 -35.05 -6.50 -15.45
C SER A 197 -36.34 -7.33 -15.58
N VAL A 198 -36.51 -8.32 -14.70
CA VAL A 198 -37.74 -9.14 -14.63
C VAL A 198 -38.91 -8.31 -14.13
N PHE A 199 -38.70 -7.52 -13.08
CA PHE A 199 -39.73 -6.64 -12.53
C PHE A 199 -40.24 -5.62 -13.57
N ASN A 200 -39.33 -4.98 -14.31
CA ASN A 200 -39.68 -3.96 -15.31
C ASN A 200 -40.38 -4.55 -16.54
N ALA A 201 -40.09 -5.81 -16.89
CA ALA A 201 -40.80 -6.51 -17.96
C ALA A 201 -42.27 -6.79 -17.62
N GLU A 202 -42.60 -6.98 -16.34
CA GLU A 202 -43.98 -7.16 -15.86
C GLU A 202 -44.66 -5.83 -15.52
N PHE A 203 -43.93 -4.91 -14.90
CA PHE A 203 -44.41 -3.62 -14.45
C PHE A 203 -43.68 -2.49 -15.19
N GLU A 204 -44.06 -2.27 -16.46
CA GLU A 204 -43.36 -1.32 -17.34
C GLU A 204 -43.34 0.12 -16.79
N ASN A 205 -44.32 0.52 -15.96
CA ASN A 205 -44.35 1.82 -15.29
C ASN A 205 -43.45 1.87 -14.04
N SER A 206 -42.19 1.48 -14.20
CA SER A 206 -41.17 1.52 -13.16
C SER A 206 -39.81 1.99 -13.67
N VAL A 207 -39.00 2.52 -12.76
CA VAL A 207 -37.62 2.97 -13.00
C VAL A 207 -36.73 2.63 -11.79
N LEU A 208 -35.47 2.28 -12.04
CA LEU A 208 -34.46 2.06 -11.01
C LEU A 208 -33.47 3.22 -11.01
N TYR A 209 -33.26 3.86 -9.85
CA TYR A 209 -32.21 4.85 -9.66
C TYR A 209 -31.08 4.29 -8.79
N MET A 210 -29.87 4.34 -9.32
CA MET A 210 -28.66 3.83 -8.66
C MET A 210 -27.70 4.98 -8.34
N HIS A 211 -27.60 5.31 -7.06
CA HIS A 211 -26.59 6.22 -6.54
C HIS A 211 -25.27 5.47 -6.30
N THR A 212 -24.59 5.12 -7.39
CA THR A 212 -23.36 4.34 -7.39
C THR A 212 -22.42 4.75 -8.53
N GLU A 213 -21.16 4.31 -8.51
CA GLU A 213 -20.24 4.49 -9.64
C GLU A 213 -20.59 3.50 -10.76
N LYS A 214 -20.64 3.96 -12.02
CA LYS A 214 -21.10 3.16 -13.16
C LYS A 214 -20.07 2.16 -13.65
N ALA A 215 -18.88 2.63 -14.00
CA ALA A 215 -17.82 1.84 -14.64
C ALA A 215 -16.50 1.80 -13.84
N LEU A 216 -16.42 2.55 -12.73
CA LEU A 216 -15.22 2.67 -11.91
C LEU A 216 -15.20 1.72 -10.69
N GLY A 217 -16.26 0.92 -10.50
CA GLY A 217 -16.34 -0.06 -9.41
C GLY A 217 -16.12 -1.51 -9.87
N VAL A 218 -16.53 -2.46 -9.04
CA VAL A 218 -16.40 -3.90 -9.32
C VAL A 218 -17.24 -4.32 -10.52
N PHE A 219 -18.45 -3.78 -10.64
CA PHE A 219 -19.41 -4.12 -11.69
C PHE A 219 -19.46 -3.03 -12.77
N ASN A 220 -19.53 -3.44 -14.04
CA ASN A 220 -19.83 -2.53 -15.14
C ASN A 220 -21.35 -2.37 -15.25
N ILE A 221 -21.90 -1.37 -14.55
CA ILE A 221 -23.35 -1.15 -14.43
C ILE A 221 -24.01 -0.94 -15.82
N PRO A 222 -23.49 -0.07 -16.72
CA PRO A 222 -24.05 0.06 -18.07
C PRO A 222 -24.09 -1.25 -18.85
N GLN A 223 -23.02 -2.06 -18.77
CA GLN A 223 -23.00 -3.35 -19.45
C GLN A 223 -24.01 -4.33 -18.85
N CYS A 224 -24.14 -4.39 -17.52
CA CYS A 224 -25.16 -5.22 -16.86
C CYS A 224 -26.58 -4.87 -17.34
N VAL A 225 -26.89 -3.58 -17.46
CA VAL A 225 -28.19 -3.11 -17.97
C VAL A 225 -28.44 -3.59 -19.40
N MET A 226 -27.42 -3.51 -20.27
CA MET A 226 -27.50 -4.00 -21.65
C MET A 226 -27.64 -5.53 -21.72
N ASP A 227 -26.85 -6.26 -20.94
CA ASP A 227 -26.84 -7.74 -20.94
C ASP A 227 -28.18 -8.32 -20.48
N TYR A 228 -28.86 -7.65 -19.54
CA TYR A 228 -30.21 -8.03 -19.09
C TYR A 228 -31.34 -7.50 -19.98
N GLY A 229 -31.02 -6.83 -21.11
CA GLY A 229 -32.01 -6.38 -22.09
C GLY A 229 -32.92 -5.25 -21.60
N ILE A 230 -32.49 -4.47 -20.61
CA ILE A 230 -33.30 -3.38 -20.05
C ILE A 230 -33.33 -2.20 -21.02
N LYS A 231 -34.55 -1.67 -21.30
CA LYS A 231 -34.75 -0.53 -22.22
C LYS A 231 -33.99 0.72 -21.72
N PRO A 232 -33.37 1.52 -22.61
CA PRO A 232 -32.75 2.78 -22.24
C PRO A 232 -33.69 3.70 -21.44
N GLY A 233 -33.15 4.36 -20.41
CA GLY A 233 -33.93 5.26 -19.53
C GLY A 233 -34.62 4.58 -18.35
N LYS A 234 -34.67 3.24 -18.29
CA LYS A 234 -35.25 2.50 -17.15
C LYS A 234 -34.30 2.34 -15.96
N VAL A 235 -33.01 2.52 -16.17
CA VAL A 235 -32.00 2.59 -15.09
C VAL A 235 -31.30 3.94 -15.17
N LEU A 236 -31.41 4.70 -14.10
CA LEU A 236 -30.80 6.01 -13.93
C LEU A 236 -29.66 5.92 -12.93
N THR A 237 -28.62 6.71 -13.13
CA THR A 237 -27.41 6.69 -12.30
C THR A 237 -26.93 8.09 -12.02
N LYS A 238 -26.31 8.31 -10.87
CA LYS A 238 -25.54 9.54 -10.66
C LYS A 238 -24.33 9.61 -11.64
N PRO A 239 -23.81 10.81 -11.95
CA PRO A 239 -22.54 10.93 -12.67
C PRO A 239 -21.35 10.33 -11.88
N ASP A 240 -20.41 9.72 -12.60
CA ASP A 240 -19.19 9.15 -12.00
C ASP A 240 -18.34 10.26 -11.37
N ARG A 241 -17.71 9.96 -10.23
CA ARG A 241 -16.88 10.90 -9.45
C ARG A 241 -17.58 12.20 -9.00
N LYS A 242 -18.89 12.31 -9.19
CA LYS A 242 -19.68 13.42 -8.64
C LYS A 242 -20.06 13.12 -7.20
N GLY A 243 -19.52 13.92 -6.28
CA GLY A 243 -19.98 13.98 -4.90
C GLY A 243 -21.29 14.76 -4.78
N TYR A 244 -22.15 14.33 -3.87
CA TYR A 244 -23.38 15.03 -3.51
C TYR A 244 -23.22 15.60 -2.10
N PRO A 245 -23.50 16.90 -1.88
CA PRO A 245 -23.52 17.45 -0.53
C PRO A 245 -24.52 16.68 0.34
N LEU A 246 -24.15 16.37 1.58
CA LEU A 246 -24.97 15.57 2.49
C LEU A 246 -26.39 16.15 2.66
N ILE A 247 -26.52 17.47 2.72
CA ILE A 247 -27.79 18.19 2.82
C ILE A 247 -28.76 17.95 1.64
N GLN A 248 -28.27 17.46 0.50
CA GLN A 248 -29.10 17.10 -0.64
C GLN A 248 -29.58 15.65 -0.58
N MET A 249 -28.96 14.79 0.22
CA MET A 249 -29.28 13.36 0.26
C MET A 249 -30.71 13.05 0.74
N PRO A 250 -31.30 13.76 1.71
CA PRO A 250 -32.71 13.55 2.07
C PRO A 250 -33.67 13.73 0.88
N LYS A 251 -33.36 14.66 -0.04
CA LYS A 251 -34.13 14.85 -1.28
C LYS A 251 -33.94 13.69 -2.26
N VAL A 252 -32.73 13.12 -2.33
CA VAL A 252 -32.45 11.94 -3.16
C VAL A 252 -33.22 10.72 -2.65
N TYR A 253 -33.22 10.46 -1.35
CA TYR A 253 -34.06 9.39 -0.79
C TYR A 253 -35.55 9.67 -0.98
N GLY A 254 -35.98 10.90 -0.66
CA GLY A 254 -37.39 11.29 -0.68
C GLY A 254 -38.10 11.16 -2.03
N VAL A 255 -37.36 11.05 -3.14
CA VAL A 255 -37.96 10.78 -4.46
C VAL A 255 -38.26 9.31 -4.73
N PHE A 256 -37.79 8.38 -3.91
CA PHE A 256 -38.06 6.95 -4.09
C PHE A 256 -39.48 6.59 -3.60
N ASP A 257 -40.00 5.46 -4.09
CA ASP A 257 -41.16 4.79 -3.50
C ASP A 257 -40.74 3.66 -2.58
N VAL A 258 -39.62 2.99 -2.90
CA VAL A 258 -39.00 1.95 -2.10
C VAL A 258 -37.48 2.03 -2.23
N TYR A 259 -36.78 1.75 -1.14
CA TYR A 259 -35.33 1.64 -1.12
C TYR A 259 -34.91 0.17 -1.14
N VAL A 260 -33.85 -0.20 -1.84
CA VAL A 260 -33.37 -1.58 -1.90
C VAL A 260 -31.88 -1.64 -1.56
N ASN A 261 -31.52 -2.49 -0.60
CA ASN A 261 -30.14 -2.84 -0.28
C ASN A 261 -29.99 -4.35 -0.09
N CYS A 262 -29.52 -5.02 -1.15
CA CYS A 262 -29.35 -6.48 -1.19
C CYS A 262 -27.89 -6.91 -0.93
N SER A 263 -27.22 -6.26 0.01
CA SER A 263 -25.84 -6.60 0.40
C SER A 263 -25.70 -8.03 0.89
N ILE A 264 -24.53 -8.64 0.66
CA ILE A 264 -24.19 -10.00 1.14
C ILE A 264 -24.04 -10.02 2.66
N GLN A 265 -23.38 -8.99 3.21
CA GLN A 265 -23.21 -8.78 4.66
C GLN A 265 -23.06 -7.29 4.96
N GLU A 266 -23.44 -6.86 6.15
CA GLU A 266 -23.29 -5.49 6.68
C GLU A 266 -22.97 -5.54 8.18
N GLY A 267 -22.00 -4.74 8.62
CA GLY A 267 -21.76 -4.52 10.04
C GLY A 267 -22.63 -3.41 10.64
N LEU A 268 -23.11 -2.52 9.76
CA LEU A 268 -24.07 -1.44 9.98
C LEU A 268 -24.41 -0.87 8.61
N SER A 269 -25.68 -0.53 8.38
CA SER A 269 -26.13 0.03 7.10
C SER A 269 -26.73 1.43 7.27
N TRP A 270 -25.88 2.45 7.14
CA TRP A 270 -26.32 3.86 7.20
C TRP A 270 -27.42 4.16 6.19
N THR A 271 -27.27 3.65 4.96
CA THR A 271 -28.21 3.92 3.88
C THR A 271 -29.64 3.40 4.14
N VAL A 272 -29.77 2.35 4.95
CA VAL A 272 -31.08 1.81 5.36
C VAL A 272 -31.70 2.71 6.45
N ILE A 273 -30.89 3.13 7.43
CA ILE A 273 -31.35 4.06 8.48
C ILE A 273 -31.73 5.42 7.88
N GLU A 274 -30.93 5.92 6.94
CA GLU A 274 -31.19 7.16 6.20
C GLU A 274 -32.51 7.06 5.40
N SER A 275 -32.74 5.95 4.68
CA SER A 275 -33.99 5.76 3.94
C SER A 275 -35.20 5.73 4.88
N MET A 276 -35.06 5.05 6.02
CA MET A 276 -36.09 4.95 7.05
C MET A 276 -36.48 6.31 7.62
N LEU A 277 -35.49 7.13 8.00
CA LEU A 277 -35.69 8.48 8.51
C LEU A 277 -36.33 9.41 7.46
N CYS A 278 -36.04 9.20 6.18
CA CYS A 278 -36.71 9.87 5.07
C CYS A 278 -38.12 9.32 4.75
N GLY A 279 -38.61 8.34 5.50
CA GLY A 279 -39.93 7.73 5.30
C GLY A 279 -40.02 6.83 4.07
N ILE A 280 -38.90 6.24 3.65
CA ILE A 280 -38.81 5.33 2.52
C ILE A 280 -38.59 3.90 3.03
N PRO A 281 -39.59 3.01 2.86
CA PRO A 281 -39.47 1.61 3.26
C PRO A 281 -38.30 0.90 2.57
N PRO A 282 -37.42 0.22 3.33
CA PRO A 282 -36.29 -0.50 2.77
C PRO A 282 -36.62 -2.00 2.57
N ILE A 283 -36.36 -2.51 1.37
CA ILE A 283 -36.20 -3.94 1.09
C ILE A 283 -34.73 -4.29 1.33
N ILE A 284 -34.47 -5.18 2.27
CA ILE A 284 -33.10 -5.49 2.74
C ILE A 284 -32.84 -6.99 2.78
N SER A 285 -31.58 -7.37 2.59
CA SER A 285 -31.15 -8.76 2.77
C SER A 285 -31.34 -9.27 4.21
N ASP A 286 -31.75 -10.53 4.36
CA ASP A 286 -31.79 -11.28 5.61
C ASP A 286 -30.40 -11.74 6.04
N THR A 287 -29.52 -10.80 6.33
CA THR A 287 -28.11 -11.08 6.64
C THR A 287 -27.57 -10.17 7.74
N THR A 288 -26.74 -10.72 8.63
CA THR A 288 -25.89 -9.94 9.56
C THR A 288 -26.64 -8.79 10.26
N ALA A 289 -26.11 -7.57 10.26
CA ALA A 289 -26.75 -6.42 10.91
C ALA A 289 -28.02 -5.92 10.22
N HIS A 290 -28.32 -6.30 8.96
CA HIS A 290 -29.60 -5.89 8.35
C HIS A 290 -30.81 -6.44 9.10
N LYS A 291 -30.70 -7.62 9.72
CA LYS A 291 -31.82 -8.24 10.45
C LYS A 291 -32.36 -7.36 11.57
N GLU A 292 -31.50 -6.57 12.22
CA GLU A 292 -31.89 -5.67 13.30
C GLU A 292 -32.65 -4.43 12.80
N LEU A 293 -32.62 -4.18 11.48
CA LEU A 293 -33.31 -3.09 10.78
C LEU A 293 -34.55 -3.58 10.00
N ALA A 294 -35.00 -4.82 10.17
CA ALA A 294 -36.21 -5.30 9.50
C ALA A 294 -37.46 -4.60 10.07
N ILE A 295 -38.38 -4.19 9.20
CA ILE A 295 -39.67 -3.58 9.57
C ILE A 295 -40.88 -4.44 9.20
N ASP A 296 -40.68 -5.38 8.29
CA ASP A 296 -41.69 -6.31 7.78
C ASP A 296 -40.99 -7.54 7.19
N GLU A 297 -41.52 -8.74 7.41
CA GLU A 297 -40.94 -9.98 6.90
C GLU A 297 -40.95 -10.06 5.37
N ASN A 298 -41.94 -9.44 4.70
CA ASN A 298 -42.03 -9.43 3.24
C ASN A 298 -41.01 -8.50 2.57
N LEU A 299 -40.40 -7.59 3.34
CA LEU A 299 -39.32 -6.70 2.88
C LEU A 299 -37.93 -7.27 3.23
N LEU A 300 -37.87 -8.41 3.90
CA LEU A 300 -36.63 -9.07 4.31
C LEU A 300 -36.31 -10.22 3.34
N VAL A 301 -35.36 -9.99 2.44
CA VAL A 301 -35.04 -10.91 1.34
C VAL A 301 -34.10 -12.03 1.81
N PRO A 302 -34.47 -13.32 1.70
CA PRO A 302 -33.62 -14.42 2.14
C PRO A 302 -32.20 -14.38 1.55
N CYS A 303 -31.20 -14.67 2.37
CA CYS A 303 -29.81 -14.88 1.97
C CYS A 303 -29.43 -16.35 2.19
N ASP A 304 -29.78 -17.23 1.26
CA ASP A 304 -29.54 -18.68 1.35
C ASP A 304 -28.55 -19.21 0.30
N THR A 305 -28.23 -18.38 -0.70
CA THR A 305 -27.34 -18.79 -1.80
C THR A 305 -25.88 -18.62 -1.37
N PRO A 306 -25.07 -19.69 -1.36
CA PRO A 306 -23.67 -19.61 -0.98
C PRO A 306 -22.89 -18.66 -1.89
N THR A 307 -22.00 -17.88 -1.29
CA THR A 307 -21.06 -16.99 -1.98
C THR A 307 -19.79 -16.83 -1.14
N GLN A 308 -18.84 -16.05 -1.63
CA GLN A 308 -17.59 -15.78 -0.92
C GLN A 308 -17.25 -14.30 -0.94
N ILE A 309 -16.62 -13.84 0.14
CA ILE A 309 -16.18 -12.46 0.32
C ILE A 309 -14.68 -12.45 0.60
N LEU A 310 -13.97 -11.52 -0.04
CA LEU A 310 -12.53 -11.35 0.14
C LEU A 310 -12.24 -10.51 1.39
N ILE A 311 -11.44 -11.04 2.31
CA ILE A 311 -10.96 -10.33 3.51
C ILE A 311 -9.43 -10.45 3.66
N LYS A 312 -8.83 -9.63 4.53
CA LYS A 312 -7.42 -9.75 4.90
C LYS A 312 -7.26 -10.66 6.11
N ALA A 313 -6.32 -11.60 6.04
CA ALA A 313 -5.92 -12.49 7.11
C ALA A 313 -4.42 -12.30 7.42
N LYS A 314 -3.92 -13.04 8.43
CA LYS A 314 -2.53 -12.92 8.91
C LYS A 314 -1.47 -13.18 7.83
N THR A 315 -1.77 -14.05 6.87
CA THR A 315 -0.85 -14.46 5.79
C THR A 315 -1.24 -13.94 4.41
N GLY A 316 -2.04 -12.86 4.35
CA GLY A 316 -2.50 -12.26 3.09
C GLY A 316 -4.03 -12.28 2.96
N GLN A 317 -4.53 -12.12 1.74
CA GLN A 317 -5.98 -12.12 1.48
C GLN A 317 -6.53 -13.56 1.45
N THR A 318 -7.79 -13.72 1.84
CA THR A 318 -8.50 -15.00 1.80
C THR A 318 -9.99 -14.79 1.56
N TRP A 319 -10.62 -15.79 0.95
CA TRP A 319 -12.06 -15.83 0.71
C TRP A 319 -12.74 -16.50 1.90
N VAL A 320 -13.80 -15.87 2.43
CA VAL A 320 -14.65 -16.43 3.49
C VAL A 320 -16.04 -16.68 2.96
N ASP A 321 -16.65 -17.75 3.43
CA ASP A 321 -18.01 -18.11 3.06
C ASP A 321 -19.01 -17.05 3.57
N GLY A 322 -19.98 -16.75 2.72
CA GLY A 322 -21.13 -15.89 3.01
C GLY A 322 -22.36 -16.38 2.27
N PHE A 323 -23.48 -15.71 2.49
CA PHE A 323 -24.74 -16.02 1.82
C PHE A 323 -25.35 -14.75 1.24
N CYS A 324 -26.03 -14.88 0.11
CA CYS A 324 -26.53 -13.75 -0.65
C CYS A 324 -27.93 -14.02 -1.19
N CYS A 325 -28.67 -12.96 -1.50
CA CYS A 325 -30.00 -13.06 -2.07
C CYS A 325 -29.97 -13.67 -3.47
N ARG A 326 -31.05 -14.33 -3.87
CA ARG A 326 -31.32 -14.60 -5.29
C ARG A 326 -32.04 -13.39 -5.89
N SER A 327 -31.82 -13.13 -7.17
CA SER A 327 -32.51 -12.02 -7.85
C SER A 327 -34.03 -12.23 -7.92
N GLU A 328 -34.44 -13.49 -7.91
CA GLU A 328 -35.83 -13.92 -7.89
C GLU A 328 -36.52 -13.51 -6.58
N ASP A 329 -35.85 -13.68 -5.43
CA ASP A 329 -36.41 -13.26 -4.13
C ASP A 329 -36.47 -11.73 -3.98
N ILE A 330 -35.49 -11.01 -4.56
CA ILE A 330 -35.52 -9.54 -4.62
C ILE A 330 -36.72 -9.08 -5.47
N TYR A 331 -36.97 -9.75 -6.60
CA TYR A 331 -38.13 -9.49 -7.45
C TYR A 331 -39.45 -9.74 -6.70
N GLU A 332 -39.58 -10.82 -5.94
CA GLU A 332 -40.80 -11.12 -5.18
C GLU A 332 -41.08 -10.05 -4.11
N ALA A 333 -40.05 -9.58 -3.40
CA ALA A 333 -40.21 -8.49 -2.42
C ALA A 333 -40.64 -7.17 -3.11
N LEU A 334 -40.05 -6.84 -4.27
CA LEU A 334 -40.43 -5.68 -5.07
C LEU A 334 -41.88 -5.78 -5.55
N LYS A 335 -42.28 -6.95 -6.07
CA LYS A 335 -43.64 -7.23 -6.55
C LYS A 335 -44.66 -7.15 -5.44
N TRP A 336 -44.34 -7.71 -4.28
CA TRP A 336 -45.17 -7.62 -3.09
C TRP A 336 -45.41 -6.16 -2.71
N PHE A 337 -44.35 -5.37 -2.54
CA PHE A 337 -44.47 -3.96 -2.15
C PHE A 337 -45.23 -3.15 -3.20
N TYR A 338 -44.92 -3.34 -4.48
CA TYR A 338 -45.60 -2.66 -5.58
C TYR A 338 -47.11 -2.87 -5.54
N SER A 339 -47.54 -4.10 -5.26
CA SER A 339 -48.94 -4.53 -5.24
C SER A 339 -49.72 -4.08 -4.00
N GLN A 340 -49.05 -3.52 -2.98
CA GLN A 340 -49.73 -3.07 -1.76
C GLN A 340 -50.59 -1.82 -1.98
N PRO A 341 -51.76 -1.73 -1.33
CA PRO A 341 -52.61 -0.55 -1.38
C PRO A 341 -51.99 0.63 -0.60
N PRO A 342 -52.41 1.89 -0.88
CA PRO A 342 -51.80 3.08 -0.28
C PRO A 342 -51.75 3.08 1.25
N ASN A 343 -52.77 2.54 1.92
CA ASN A 343 -52.81 2.47 3.38
C ASN A 343 -51.72 1.55 3.97
N VAL A 344 -51.41 0.43 3.31
CA VAL A 344 -50.33 -0.48 3.73
C VAL A 344 -48.97 0.16 3.46
N LYS A 345 -48.82 0.86 2.34
CA LYS A 345 -47.59 1.62 2.04
C LYS A 345 -47.34 2.73 3.07
N GLU A 346 -48.39 3.41 3.52
CA GLU A 346 -48.28 4.41 4.59
C GLU A 346 -47.92 3.77 5.94
N GLU A 347 -48.51 2.62 6.28
CA GLU A 347 -48.13 1.87 7.50
C GLU A 347 -46.64 1.48 7.48
N LEU A 348 -46.14 0.98 6.35
CA LEU A 348 -44.71 0.65 6.18
C LEU A 348 -43.82 1.89 6.29
N ARG A 349 -44.28 3.04 5.77
CA ARG A 349 -43.60 4.32 5.92
C ARG A 349 -43.53 4.76 7.38
N GLU A 350 -44.62 4.66 8.14
CA GLU A 350 -44.63 4.97 9.58
C GLU A 350 -43.72 4.04 10.37
N LYS A 351 -43.76 2.71 10.10
CA LYS A 351 -42.85 1.73 10.69
C LYS A 351 -41.38 2.07 10.41
N SER A 352 -41.08 2.50 9.19
CA SER A 352 -39.73 2.92 8.80
C SER A 352 -39.26 4.12 9.63
N ILE A 353 -40.07 5.18 9.72
CA ILE A 353 -39.74 6.38 10.49
C ILE A 353 -39.55 6.04 11.97
N ASN A 354 -40.45 5.22 12.53
CA ASN A 354 -40.36 4.79 13.93
C ASN A 354 -39.07 4.00 14.18
N LYS A 355 -38.71 3.06 13.31
CA LYS A 355 -37.47 2.27 13.43
C LYS A 355 -36.21 3.14 13.29
N GLY A 356 -36.23 4.10 12.35
CA GLY A 356 -35.16 5.09 12.22
C GLY A 356 -35.00 5.95 13.47
N ASN A 357 -36.09 6.44 14.05
CA ASN A 357 -36.06 7.24 15.28
C ASN A 357 -35.63 6.43 16.51
N GLU A 358 -36.02 5.15 16.61
CA GLU A 358 -35.52 4.19 17.61
C GLU A 358 -34.00 4.01 17.49
N TRP A 359 -33.45 4.06 16.27
CA TRP A 359 -32.00 4.08 16.09
C TRP A 359 -31.39 5.33 16.74
N ILE A 360 -31.87 6.52 16.37
CA ILE A 360 -31.33 7.81 16.82
C ILE A 360 -31.43 7.97 18.34
N SER A 361 -32.57 7.61 18.94
CA SER A 361 -32.77 7.75 20.39
C SER A 361 -32.00 6.73 21.24
N GLY A 362 -31.63 5.59 20.64
CA GLY A 362 -30.90 4.51 21.33
C GLY A 362 -29.38 4.54 21.14
N CYS A 363 -28.81 5.58 20.53
CA CYS A 363 -27.37 5.67 20.28
C CYS A 363 -26.56 5.72 21.59
N SER A 364 -25.39 5.09 21.59
CA SER A 364 -24.46 5.11 22.72
C SER A 364 -23.72 6.44 22.81
N ASP A 365 -23.43 6.90 24.02
CA ASP A 365 -22.61 8.08 24.27
C ASP A 365 -21.11 7.72 24.26
N ILE A 366 -20.34 8.44 23.45
CA ILE A 366 -18.89 8.27 23.35
C ILE A 366 -18.16 8.72 24.61
N ASN A 367 -18.68 9.71 25.34
CA ASN A 367 -18.08 10.22 26.56
C ASN A 367 -18.19 9.20 27.69
N ASP A 368 -19.33 8.51 27.80
CA ASP A 368 -19.51 7.42 28.75
C ASP A 368 -18.47 6.32 28.52
N LEU A 369 -18.27 5.91 27.26
CA LEU A 369 -17.25 4.94 26.88
C LEU A 369 -15.84 5.43 27.26
N LEU A 370 -15.48 6.67 26.92
CA LEU A 370 -14.15 7.22 27.21
C LEU A 370 -13.90 7.37 28.73
N GLU A 371 -14.92 7.73 29.50
CA GLU A 371 -14.81 7.79 30.95
C GLU A 371 -14.64 6.39 31.57
N GLU A 372 -15.36 5.39 31.08
CA GLU A 372 -15.18 3.99 31.46
C GLU A 372 -13.77 3.50 31.12
N VAL A 373 -13.27 3.91 29.96
CA VAL A 373 -11.91 3.59 29.47
C VAL A 373 -10.84 4.05 30.44
N ILE A 374 -10.98 5.28 30.98
CA ILE A 374 -10.05 5.84 31.96
C ILE A 374 -10.15 5.13 33.31
N LYS A 375 -11.37 4.82 33.77
CA LYS A 375 -11.62 4.23 35.10
C LYS A 375 -11.13 2.79 35.21
N THR A 376 -11.14 2.06 34.11
CA THR A 376 -10.74 0.66 34.07
C THR A 376 -9.23 0.54 34.22
N LYS A 377 -8.72 -0.25 35.17
CA LYS A 377 -7.28 -0.54 35.24
C LYS A 377 -6.88 -1.37 34.01
N SER A 378 -5.76 -1.04 33.35
CA SER A 378 -5.24 -1.95 32.32
C SER A 378 -4.76 -3.19 33.02
N GLU A 379 -5.56 -4.24 32.96
CA GLU A 379 -5.03 -5.57 33.16
C GLU A 379 -4.09 -5.78 31.99
N ALA A 380 -2.78 -5.77 32.28
CA ALA A 380 -1.81 -6.30 31.34
C ALA A 380 -2.24 -7.74 31.08
N VAL A 381 -2.98 -7.97 30.00
CA VAL A 381 -3.32 -9.32 29.56
C VAL A 381 -1.97 -9.93 29.20
N LYS A 382 -1.41 -10.67 30.15
CA LYS A 382 -0.26 -11.55 29.97
C LYS A 382 -0.67 -12.57 28.93
N THR A 383 -0.58 -12.18 27.67
CA THR A 383 -0.87 -13.04 26.55
C THR A 383 0.30 -14.00 26.47
N LYS A 384 0.12 -15.17 27.07
CA LYS A 384 0.73 -16.41 26.58
C LYS A 384 0.13 -16.70 25.20
N VAL A 385 0.39 -15.85 24.22
CA VAL A 385 0.29 -16.27 22.83
C VAL A 385 1.61 -16.96 22.56
N GLY A 386 1.54 -18.28 22.40
CA GLY A 386 2.68 -19.10 22.05
C GLY A 386 3.32 -18.57 20.77
N ILE A 387 4.39 -17.80 20.93
CA ILE A 387 5.57 -18.00 20.09
C ILE A 387 5.97 -19.44 20.39
N GLY A 388 6.14 -20.24 19.32
CA GLY A 388 6.52 -21.64 19.44
C GLY A 388 7.53 -21.85 20.56
N ALA A 389 7.26 -22.85 21.40
CA ALA A 389 8.09 -23.23 22.52
C ALA A 389 9.59 -23.07 22.19
N GLY A 390 10.29 -22.23 22.96
CA GLY A 390 11.74 -22.36 23.12
C GLY A 390 12.67 -21.40 22.37
N VAL A 391 12.22 -20.32 21.74
CA VAL A 391 13.20 -19.33 21.22
C VAL A 391 13.70 -18.46 22.37
N LYS A 392 14.78 -18.90 23.01
CA LYS A 392 15.62 -18.03 23.83
C LYS A 392 16.13 -16.89 22.95
N GLU A 393 16.08 -15.66 23.47
CA GLU A 393 16.77 -14.51 22.87
C GLU A 393 18.23 -14.91 22.59
N LYS A 394 18.67 -14.75 21.35
CA LYS A 394 20.03 -15.08 20.96
C LYS A 394 20.96 -14.00 21.49
N ASN A 395 22.06 -14.41 22.14
CA ASN A 395 23.16 -13.55 22.57
C ASN A 395 23.99 -13.08 21.36
N ALA A 396 23.33 -12.42 20.42
CA ALA A 396 23.84 -12.06 19.11
C ALA A 396 23.18 -10.77 18.60
N ILE A 397 23.86 -10.08 17.70
CA ILE A 397 23.32 -8.99 16.89
C ILE A 397 22.92 -9.51 15.51
N LEU A 398 21.85 -8.96 14.93
CA LEU A 398 21.40 -9.24 13.58
C LEU A 398 21.49 -7.98 12.71
N PHE A 399 22.15 -8.06 11.56
CA PHE A 399 22.01 -7.06 10.48
C PHE A 399 21.14 -7.64 9.38
N ALA A 400 20.02 -6.98 9.09
CA ALA A 400 19.07 -7.37 8.06
C ALA A 400 19.26 -6.50 6.80
N GLN A 401 19.59 -7.14 5.66
CA GLN A 401 19.72 -6.50 4.35
C GLN A 401 18.93 -7.27 3.28
N HIS A 402 17.79 -6.74 2.86
CA HIS A 402 16.88 -7.38 1.90
C HIS A 402 16.99 -6.87 0.46
N SER A 403 17.77 -5.82 0.21
CA SER A 403 17.87 -5.15 -1.08
C SER A 403 18.78 -5.87 -2.08
N ALA A 404 19.28 -5.15 -3.08
CA ALA A 404 20.11 -5.65 -4.17
C ALA A 404 21.54 -6.00 -3.76
N ALA A 405 22.25 -6.72 -4.62
CA ALA A 405 23.66 -7.10 -4.42
C ALA A 405 24.59 -5.91 -4.09
N GLY A 406 24.36 -4.75 -4.72
CA GLY A 406 25.14 -3.53 -4.45
C GLY A 406 25.01 -3.07 -3.00
N ASP A 407 23.80 -3.12 -2.44
CA ASP A 407 23.54 -2.76 -1.05
C ASP A 407 24.21 -3.70 -0.07
N VAL A 408 24.22 -5.01 -0.37
CA VAL A 408 24.96 -6.01 0.42
C VAL A 408 26.44 -5.66 0.49
N LEU A 409 27.09 -5.41 -0.66
CA LEU A 409 28.49 -4.98 -0.72
C LEU A 409 28.74 -3.68 0.06
N MET A 410 27.87 -2.69 -0.09
CA MET A 410 28.02 -1.40 0.63
C MET A 410 27.91 -1.55 2.15
N THR A 411 27.11 -2.49 2.64
CA THR A 411 26.97 -2.71 4.08
C THR A 411 28.21 -3.31 4.72
N THR A 412 29.12 -3.95 3.96
CA THR A 412 30.31 -4.60 4.53
C THR A 412 31.21 -3.64 5.30
N ARG A 413 31.20 -2.36 4.89
CA ARG A 413 31.93 -1.28 5.55
C ARG A 413 31.47 -1.03 6.99
N CYS A 414 30.30 -1.52 7.39
CA CYS A 414 29.76 -1.33 8.74
C CYS A 414 30.20 -2.44 9.71
N PHE A 415 30.68 -3.56 9.21
CA PHE A 415 30.73 -4.80 9.99
C PHE A 415 31.75 -4.75 11.13
N LYS A 416 32.94 -4.23 10.86
CA LYS A 416 33.98 -4.01 11.87
C LYS A 416 33.47 -3.11 13.01
N GLY A 417 32.97 -1.92 12.68
CA GLY A 417 32.48 -0.97 13.67
C GLY A 417 31.28 -1.49 14.47
N LEU A 418 30.42 -2.33 13.88
CA LEU A 418 29.36 -3.02 14.61
C LEU A 418 29.89 -4.09 15.56
N LYS A 419 30.87 -4.90 15.12
CA LYS A 419 31.51 -5.92 15.97
C LYS A 419 32.27 -5.28 17.13
N GLU A 420 32.92 -4.14 16.90
CA GLU A 420 33.60 -3.35 17.94
C GLU A 420 32.64 -2.69 18.93
N ARG A 421 31.45 -2.25 18.47
CA ARG A 421 30.40 -1.71 19.34
C ARG A 421 29.81 -2.78 20.26
N HIS A 422 29.65 -4.00 19.74
CA HIS A 422 28.99 -5.12 20.42
C HIS A 422 29.97 -6.22 20.81
N LYS A 423 31.04 -5.85 21.53
CA LYS A 423 32.06 -6.80 21.98
C LYS A 423 31.42 -7.93 22.79
N GLY A 424 31.75 -9.17 22.42
CA GLY A 424 31.27 -10.37 23.10
C GLY A 424 29.93 -10.91 22.59
N LEU A 425 29.31 -10.28 21.59
CA LEU A 425 28.13 -10.81 20.90
C LEU A 425 28.51 -11.41 19.54
N ASP A 426 27.82 -12.50 19.18
CA ASP A 426 27.87 -13.03 17.81
C ASP A 426 27.20 -12.03 16.86
N PHE A 427 27.69 -11.92 15.64
CA PHE A 427 27.18 -11.07 14.58
C PHE A 427 26.64 -11.94 13.46
N HIS A 428 25.31 -11.94 13.35
CA HIS A 428 24.59 -12.59 12.28
C HIS A 428 24.23 -11.59 11.17
N TYR A 429 24.52 -11.93 9.92
CA TYR A 429 24.15 -11.12 8.76
C TYR A 429 23.10 -11.85 7.93
N MET A 430 21.97 -11.20 7.69
CA MET A 430 20.82 -11.81 7.03
C MET A 430 20.53 -11.13 5.70
N THR A 431 20.54 -11.93 4.62
CA THR A 431 20.23 -11.48 3.26
C THR A 431 19.63 -12.61 2.41
N GLN A 432 19.20 -12.29 1.20
CA GLN A 432 18.69 -13.31 0.27
C GLN A 432 19.79 -14.31 -0.06
N LYS A 433 19.45 -15.61 -0.08
CA LYS A 433 20.40 -16.72 -0.34
C LYS A 433 21.34 -16.49 -1.51
N LYS A 434 20.81 -15.92 -2.60
CA LYS A 434 21.58 -15.62 -3.82
C LYS A 434 22.74 -14.62 -3.60
N TYR A 435 22.72 -13.83 -2.53
CA TYR A 435 23.75 -12.83 -2.20
C TYR A 435 24.72 -13.27 -1.11
N HIS A 436 24.57 -14.48 -0.55
CA HIS A 436 25.46 -14.99 0.52
C HIS A 436 26.93 -14.96 0.09
N ASP A 437 27.22 -15.34 -1.16
CA ASP A 437 28.57 -15.34 -1.71
C ASP A 437 29.29 -13.98 -1.65
N ILE A 438 28.56 -12.85 -1.55
CA ILE A 438 29.17 -11.51 -1.44
C ILE A 438 29.87 -11.31 -0.08
N VAL A 439 29.34 -11.92 0.98
CA VAL A 439 29.81 -11.72 2.36
C VAL A 439 30.43 -12.98 2.97
N GLU A 440 30.49 -14.07 2.19
CA GLU A 440 31.18 -15.31 2.54
C GLU A 440 32.64 -15.01 2.94
N GLY A 441 33.09 -15.61 4.05
CA GLY A 441 34.45 -15.45 4.56
C GLY A 441 34.76 -14.09 5.23
N ASN A 442 33.75 -13.22 5.40
CA ASN A 442 33.95 -11.97 6.12
C ASN A 442 34.34 -12.22 7.60
N PRO A 443 35.47 -11.69 8.08
CA PRO A 443 36.01 -12.02 9.41
C PRO A 443 35.15 -11.49 10.58
N TYR A 444 34.18 -10.61 10.30
CA TYR A 444 33.31 -10.03 11.33
C TYR A 444 31.96 -10.72 11.45
N ILE A 445 31.57 -11.54 10.46
CA ILE A 445 30.28 -12.25 10.47
C ILE A 445 30.50 -13.65 11.05
N ASP A 446 29.85 -13.95 12.17
CA ASP A 446 29.89 -15.29 12.76
C ASP A 446 28.87 -16.22 12.09
N LYS A 447 27.78 -15.66 11.53
CA LYS A 447 26.76 -16.45 10.83
C LYS A 447 26.06 -15.68 9.71
N ILE A 448 26.04 -16.26 8.51
CA ILE A 448 25.19 -15.81 7.42
C ILE A 448 23.83 -16.51 7.54
N VAL A 449 22.74 -15.75 7.40
CA VAL A 449 21.37 -16.22 7.62
C VAL A 449 20.54 -15.95 6.36
N ASP A 450 19.75 -16.94 5.93
CA ASP A 450 18.76 -16.75 4.88
C ASP A 450 17.71 -15.73 5.31
N TRP A 451 17.25 -14.90 4.36
CA TRP A 451 16.24 -13.89 4.65
C TRP A 451 14.96 -14.52 5.24
N ASP A 452 14.70 -14.24 6.51
CA ASP A 452 13.51 -14.66 7.23
C ASP A 452 12.93 -13.46 8.02
N PRO A 453 11.76 -12.94 7.62
CA PRO A 453 11.11 -11.84 8.32
C PRO A 453 10.80 -12.07 9.80
N LEU A 454 10.74 -13.32 10.24
CA LEU A 454 10.50 -13.66 11.64
C LEU A 454 11.72 -13.40 12.52
N LEU A 455 12.93 -13.38 11.94
CA LEU A 455 14.18 -13.31 12.72
C LEU A 455 14.54 -11.90 13.17
N PHE A 456 14.02 -10.84 12.53
CA PHE A 456 14.28 -9.46 12.95
C PHE A 456 13.19 -8.88 13.88
N GLN A 457 12.30 -9.73 14.40
CA GLN A 457 11.32 -9.36 15.42
C GLN A 457 12.01 -9.10 16.78
N LYS A 458 11.45 -8.16 17.55
CA LYS A 458 11.95 -7.81 18.89
C LYS A 458 11.97 -9.03 19.82
N GLY A 459 13.12 -9.29 20.45
CA GLY A 459 13.32 -10.39 21.41
C GLY A 459 13.92 -11.68 20.82
N VAL A 460 14.15 -11.75 19.50
CA VAL A 460 14.87 -12.88 18.87
C VAL A 460 16.38 -12.70 18.96
N TYR A 461 16.86 -11.47 18.81
CA TYR A 461 18.25 -11.03 18.93
C TYR A 461 18.33 -9.85 19.90
N MET A 462 19.46 -9.71 20.59
CA MET A 462 19.70 -8.59 21.51
C MET A 462 19.65 -7.23 20.79
N TYR A 463 20.21 -7.18 19.58
CA TYR A 463 20.19 -5.99 18.73
C TYR A 463 19.87 -6.37 17.29
N VAL A 464 19.05 -5.56 16.63
CA VAL A 464 18.67 -5.74 15.23
C VAL A 464 18.91 -4.43 14.49
N TYR A 465 19.62 -4.51 13.36
CA TYR A 465 19.94 -3.40 12.48
C TYR A 465 19.32 -3.63 11.10
N ASN A 466 18.34 -2.81 10.72
CA ASN A 466 17.74 -2.81 9.38
C ASN A 466 17.78 -1.39 8.76
N PRO A 467 18.95 -0.75 8.63
CA PRO A 467 19.04 0.63 8.15
C PRO A 467 18.45 0.81 6.74
N HIS A 468 18.52 -0.23 5.90
CA HIS A 468 17.96 -0.18 4.56
C HIS A 468 16.42 -0.13 4.59
N GLY A 469 15.78 -1.04 5.32
CA GLY A 469 14.32 -1.09 5.40
C GLY A 469 13.69 -0.02 6.28
N ASP A 470 14.39 0.37 7.35
CA ASP A 470 13.82 1.27 8.36
C ASP A 470 14.02 2.75 8.01
N ILE A 471 15.04 3.08 7.22
CA ILE A 471 15.42 4.48 6.95
C ILE A 471 15.61 4.76 5.46
N ILE A 472 16.37 3.92 4.74
CA ILE A 472 16.67 4.19 3.32
C ILE A 472 15.40 4.03 2.48
N LEU A 473 14.75 2.87 2.43
CA LEU A 473 13.57 2.69 1.59
C LEU A 473 12.40 3.64 1.91
N PRO A 474 12.07 3.93 3.18
CA PRO A 474 10.99 4.89 3.50
C PRO A 474 11.35 6.34 3.19
N GLY A 475 12.63 6.69 3.06
CA GLY A 475 13.08 8.07 2.83
C GLY A 475 13.11 8.50 1.36
N HIS A 476 13.00 9.80 1.09
CA HIS A 476 13.27 10.39 -0.25
C HIS A 476 14.77 10.57 -0.53
N TRP A 477 15.59 9.57 -0.16
CA TRP A 477 17.05 9.65 -0.10
C TRP A 477 17.75 9.96 -1.43
N GLY A 478 17.08 9.71 -2.56
CA GLY A 478 17.62 9.93 -3.90
C GLY A 478 17.57 11.36 -4.42
N ARG A 479 16.85 12.31 -3.80
CA ARG A 479 16.64 13.66 -4.39
C ARG A 479 17.45 14.78 -3.73
N ASN A 480 17.66 14.75 -2.41
CA ASN A 480 18.22 15.87 -1.64
C ASN A 480 19.42 15.49 -0.75
N CYS A 481 20.12 14.39 -1.06
CA CYS A 481 21.27 13.97 -0.25
C CYS A 481 22.61 14.41 -0.88
N ASN A 482 23.50 14.95 -0.05
CA ASN A 482 24.87 15.31 -0.40
C ASN A 482 25.88 14.20 -0.03
N SER A 483 25.40 13.02 0.38
CA SER A 483 26.22 11.85 0.69
C SER A 483 25.97 10.75 -0.34
N ILE A 484 27.01 9.97 -0.64
CA ILE A 484 26.88 8.77 -1.47
C ILE A 484 26.19 7.65 -0.69
N LEU A 485 25.46 6.79 -1.39
CA LEU A 485 24.65 5.70 -0.83
C LEU A 485 25.49 4.73 0.01
N SER A 486 26.72 4.45 -0.41
CA SER A 486 27.63 3.58 0.35
C SER A 486 27.96 4.12 1.74
N ASP A 487 27.79 5.43 1.95
CA ASP A 487 28.02 6.05 3.25
C ASP A 487 26.80 6.07 4.15
N PHE A 488 25.60 5.83 3.62
CA PHE A 488 24.38 5.90 4.41
C PHE A 488 24.42 4.89 5.55
N TYR A 489 24.81 3.65 5.25
CA TYR A 489 24.76 2.57 6.22
C TYR A 489 25.56 2.88 7.48
N TRP A 490 26.85 3.21 7.35
CA TRP A 490 27.69 3.46 8.52
C TRP A 490 27.34 4.78 9.22
N LYS A 491 26.92 5.82 8.47
CA LYS A 491 26.45 7.10 9.04
C LYS A 491 25.17 6.94 9.86
N LEU A 492 24.18 6.22 9.32
CA LEU A 492 22.92 5.92 10.00
C LEU A 492 23.17 5.10 11.26
N LEU A 493 24.06 4.12 11.16
CA LEU A 493 24.46 3.30 12.29
C LEU A 493 25.42 4.00 13.25
N ARG A 494 25.99 5.15 12.87
CA ARG A 494 27.00 5.91 13.63
C ARG A 494 28.23 5.08 14.02
N VAL A 495 28.68 4.22 13.11
CA VAL A 495 29.91 3.42 13.28
C VAL A 495 31.00 3.97 12.36
N GLU A 496 32.25 3.81 12.77
CA GLU A 496 33.37 4.07 11.87
C GLU A 496 33.34 3.07 10.71
N PRO A 497 33.44 3.53 9.45
CA PRO A 497 33.46 2.64 8.31
C PRO A 497 34.83 1.96 8.17
N ASP A 498 34.81 0.71 7.73
CA ASP A 498 35.97 0.03 7.17
C ASP A 498 36.01 0.17 5.64
N ASP A 499 37.07 -0.37 5.02
CA ASP A 499 37.10 -0.60 3.58
C ASP A 499 36.05 -1.65 3.18
N PHE A 500 35.78 -1.76 1.87
CA PHE A 500 34.90 -2.82 1.37
C PHE A 500 35.52 -4.19 1.62
N PHE A 501 34.70 -5.16 2.04
CA PHE A 501 35.13 -6.55 2.10
C PHE A 501 34.90 -7.20 0.74
N ILE A 502 35.96 -7.73 0.15
CA ILE A 502 35.90 -8.44 -1.12
C ILE A 502 36.82 -9.66 -1.03
N GLU A 503 36.23 -10.84 -0.91
CA GLU A 503 36.96 -12.08 -1.10
C GLU A 503 36.95 -12.45 -2.59
N GLN A 504 38.13 -12.73 -3.16
CA GLN A 504 38.27 -13.14 -4.55
C GLN A 504 38.43 -14.65 -4.62
N LYS A 505 37.64 -15.29 -5.49
CA LYS A 505 37.73 -16.72 -5.75
C LYS A 505 38.16 -16.94 -7.19
N GLU A 506 39.30 -17.59 -7.38
CA GLU A 506 39.78 -17.94 -8.71
C GLU A 506 38.88 -18.99 -9.37
N SER A 507 38.66 -18.85 -10.68
CA SER A 507 37.95 -19.83 -11.50
C SER A 507 38.93 -20.39 -12.54
N GLU A 508 39.32 -21.65 -12.40
CA GLU A 508 40.26 -22.33 -13.31
C GLU A 508 39.77 -22.26 -14.78
N ASP A 509 38.47 -22.46 -14.99
CA ASP A 509 37.83 -22.39 -16.31
C ASP A 509 37.94 -21.02 -16.99
N VAL A 510 38.07 -19.95 -16.21
CA VAL A 510 38.23 -18.59 -16.69
C VAL A 510 39.71 -18.22 -16.76
N TYR A 511 40.53 -18.69 -15.82
CA TYR A 511 41.96 -18.43 -15.75
C TYR A 511 42.67 -18.68 -17.07
N HIS A 512 42.50 -19.87 -17.64
CA HIS A 512 43.14 -20.22 -18.91
C HIS A 512 42.69 -19.35 -20.09
N LYS A 513 41.53 -18.69 -20.01
CA LYS A 513 41.00 -17.82 -21.06
C LYS A 513 41.53 -16.39 -20.99
N ILE A 514 41.97 -15.95 -19.80
CA ILE A 514 42.34 -14.55 -19.56
C ILE A 514 43.79 -14.34 -19.09
N GLN A 515 44.50 -15.39 -18.70
CA GLN A 515 45.88 -15.31 -18.16
C GLN A 515 46.87 -14.55 -19.06
N ASP A 516 46.75 -14.69 -20.39
CA ASP A 516 47.65 -14.06 -21.37
C ASP A 516 47.15 -12.70 -21.86
N LYS A 517 46.11 -12.13 -21.24
CA LYS A 517 45.49 -10.86 -21.64
C LYS A 517 45.94 -9.74 -20.71
N VAL A 518 46.47 -8.66 -21.28
CA VAL A 518 47.07 -7.55 -20.52
C VAL A 518 46.14 -6.36 -20.39
N ASP A 519 45.42 -6.00 -21.47
CA ASP A 519 44.47 -4.88 -21.49
C ASP A 519 43.02 -5.41 -21.44
N ILE A 520 42.57 -5.84 -20.25
CA ILE A 520 41.18 -6.32 -20.06
C ILE A 520 40.24 -5.14 -19.78
N ALA A 521 39.12 -5.08 -20.50
CA ALA A 521 38.02 -4.15 -20.22
C ALA A 521 36.76 -4.92 -19.79
N ILE A 522 36.17 -4.51 -18.66
CA ILE A 522 34.92 -5.10 -18.15
C ILE A 522 33.74 -4.28 -18.64
N VAL A 523 32.71 -4.93 -19.18
CA VAL A 523 31.46 -4.28 -19.56
C VAL A 523 30.26 -4.88 -18.83
N HIS A 524 29.29 -4.03 -18.49
CA HIS A 524 28.04 -4.45 -17.85
C HIS A 524 26.85 -3.57 -18.29
N THR A 525 25.72 -4.21 -18.61
CA THR A 525 24.64 -3.59 -19.41
C THR A 525 23.34 -3.34 -18.68
N THR A 526 23.04 -4.06 -17.60
CA THR A 526 21.70 -4.05 -16.98
C THR A 526 21.76 -3.90 -15.45
N GLY A 527 21.25 -2.80 -14.92
CA GLY A 527 21.15 -2.54 -13.48
C GLY A 527 19.91 -3.16 -12.82
N GLY A 528 19.68 -2.81 -11.55
CA GLY A 528 18.61 -3.42 -10.73
C GLY A 528 17.18 -3.24 -11.24
N ASP A 529 16.87 -2.12 -11.90
CA ASP A 529 15.60 -1.91 -12.62
C ASP A 529 15.88 -1.94 -14.13
N SER A 530 15.62 -3.10 -14.77
CA SER A 530 15.92 -3.33 -16.18
C SER A 530 15.17 -2.41 -17.15
N ASN A 531 14.04 -1.82 -16.73
CA ASN A 531 13.28 -0.90 -17.58
C ASN A 531 13.99 0.46 -17.72
N PHE A 532 14.71 0.88 -16.68
CA PHE A 532 15.35 2.18 -16.63
C PHE A 532 16.88 2.15 -16.71
N ARG A 533 17.50 1.01 -16.37
CA ARG A 533 18.95 0.86 -16.21
C ARG A 533 19.55 -0.15 -17.17
N THR A 534 19.02 -0.26 -18.38
CA THR A 534 19.59 -1.10 -19.43
C THR A 534 20.21 -0.25 -20.54
N TYR A 535 21.50 -0.44 -20.80
CA TYR A 535 22.20 0.18 -21.94
C TYR A 535 22.30 -0.81 -23.10
N LYS A 536 21.49 -0.58 -24.14
CA LYS A 536 21.38 -1.49 -25.30
C LYS A 536 22.50 -1.35 -26.33
N TYR A 537 23.24 -0.23 -26.31
CA TYR A 537 24.30 0.08 -27.29
C TYR A 537 25.72 -0.32 -26.80
N MET A 538 25.82 -1.19 -25.78
CA MET A 538 27.13 -1.63 -25.27
C MET A 538 27.92 -2.47 -26.30
N ALA A 539 27.26 -3.02 -27.32
CA ALA A 539 27.91 -3.69 -28.44
C ALA A 539 28.83 -2.73 -29.22
N ASP A 540 28.39 -1.50 -29.47
CA ASP A 540 29.15 -0.49 -30.19
C ASP A 540 30.36 -0.02 -29.35
N VAL A 541 30.16 0.14 -28.04
CA VAL A 541 31.24 0.42 -27.09
C VAL A 541 32.24 -0.73 -27.06
N SER A 542 31.78 -1.98 -26.98
CA SER A 542 32.68 -3.14 -26.98
C SER A 542 33.47 -3.24 -28.28
N TYR A 543 32.84 -3.00 -29.42
CA TYR A 543 33.54 -2.93 -30.71
C TYR A 543 34.64 -1.85 -30.71
N GLY A 544 34.33 -0.65 -30.22
CA GLY A 544 35.31 0.43 -30.10
C GLY A 544 36.43 0.18 -29.09
N LEU A 545 36.16 -0.56 -28.01
CA LEU A 545 37.18 -1.00 -27.05
C LEU A 545 38.13 -2.02 -27.68
N LYS A 546 37.60 -3.00 -28.41
CA LYS A 546 38.40 -3.98 -29.16
C LYS A 546 39.31 -3.31 -30.19
N GLY A 547 38.79 -2.33 -30.93
CA GLY A 547 39.56 -1.52 -31.86
C GLY A 547 40.70 -0.72 -31.20
N ARG A 548 40.66 -0.51 -29.88
CA ARG A 548 41.72 0.12 -29.07
C ARG A 548 42.66 -0.89 -28.39
N GLY A 549 42.52 -2.18 -28.71
CA GLY A 549 43.38 -3.25 -28.21
C GLY A 549 42.92 -3.89 -26.90
N PHE A 550 41.72 -3.56 -26.39
CA PHE A 550 41.20 -4.20 -25.19
C PHE A 550 40.62 -5.58 -25.50
N TYR A 551 40.87 -6.53 -24.60
CA TYR A 551 40.10 -7.77 -24.52
C TYR A 551 38.86 -7.55 -23.66
N VAL A 552 37.68 -7.58 -24.28
CA VAL A 552 36.43 -7.18 -23.63
C VAL A 552 35.76 -8.38 -23.00
N ILE A 553 35.45 -8.29 -21.70
CA ILE A 553 34.74 -9.32 -20.94
C ILE A 553 33.43 -8.75 -20.43
N GLN A 554 32.32 -9.43 -20.70
CA GLN A 554 31.03 -9.09 -20.13
C GLN A 554 30.77 -9.89 -18.86
N LEU A 555 30.53 -9.17 -17.77
CA LEU A 555 30.01 -9.74 -16.51
C LEU A 555 28.55 -9.33 -16.31
N GLY A 556 27.85 -10.02 -15.43
CA GLY A 556 26.45 -9.71 -15.11
C GLY A 556 25.57 -10.92 -14.84
N GLY A 557 24.28 -10.69 -14.68
CA GLY A 557 23.26 -11.73 -14.58
C GLY A 557 22.94 -12.39 -15.92
N ALA A 558 22.39 -13.60 -15.89
CA ALA A 558 22.04 -14.38 -17.09
C ALA A 558 21.05 -13.67 -18.04
N ARG A 559 20.31 -12.67 -17.54
CA ARG A 559 19.30 -11.91 -18.30
C ARG A 559 19.77 -10.53 -18.76
N ASP A 560 21.00 -10.15 -18.45
CA ASP A 560 21.53 -8.84 -18.83
C ASP A 560 21.66 -8.73 -20.35
N PHE A 561 21.54 -7.53 -20.91
CA PHE A 561 21.57 -7.37 -22.36
C PHE A 561 22.95 -7.74 -22.94
N PRO A 562 23.06 -8.51 -24.05
CA PRO A 562 24.37 -8.86 -24.62
C PRO A 562 25.19 -7.63 -25.02
N ALA A 563 26.47 -7.63 -24.70
CA ALA A 563 27.38 -6.50 -24.96
C ALA A 563 28.33 -6.72 -26.15
N GLY A 564 28.27 -7.86 -26.85
CA GLY A 564 29.22 -8.15 -27.95
C GLY A 564 30.68 -8.29 -27.49
N ALA A 565 30.90 -8.70 -26.24
CA ALA A 565 32.23 -8.93 -25.66
C ALA A 565 32.99 -10.08 -26.33
N ASP A 566 34.33 -10.14 -26.15
CA ASP A 566 35.14 -11.27 -26.59
C ASP A 566 34.89 -12.52 -25.72
N LEU A 567 34.61 -12.28 -24.44
CA LEU A 567 34.23 -13.33 -23.50
C LEU A 567 32.96 -12.93 -22.73
N ASP A 568 31.89 -13.68 -22.93
CA ASP A 568 30.60 -13.48 -22.24
C ASP A 568 30.47 -14.45 -21.05
N LEU A 569 30.49 -13.89 -19.84
CA LEU A 569 30.39 -14.61 -18.57
C LEU A 569 29.09 -14.29 -17.81
N ARG A 570 28.07 -13.71 -18.48
CA ARG A 570 26.76 -13.44 -17.87
C ARG A 570 26.15 -14.68 -17.24
N GLY A 571 25.84 -14.61 -15.95
CA GLY A 571 25.22 -15.68 -15.18
C GLY A 571 26.08 -16.94 -14.99
N LYS A 572 27.39 -16.90 -15.33
CA LYS A 572 28.29 -18.05 -15.26
C LYS A 572 29.19 -18.06 -14.03
N LEU A 573 29.29 -16.94 -13.32
CA LEU A 573 30.22 -16.76 -12.20
C LEU A 573 29.47 -16.42 -10.91
N SER A 574 30.07 -16.83 -9.79
CA SER A 574 29.72 -16.32 -8.47
C SER A 574 30.12 -14.83 -8.32
N PHE A 575 29.73 -14.18 -7.22
CA PHE A 575 30.12 -12.81 -6.93
C PHE A 575 31.63 -12.69 -6.65
N ARG A 576 32.21 -13.64 -5.90
CA ARG A 576 33.66 -13.71 -5.63
C ARG A 576 34.48 -14.05 -6.88
N GLU A 577 33.96 -14.90 -7.76
CA GLU A 577 34.57 -15.21 -9.06
C GLU A 577 34.53 -13.98 -9.99
N SER A 578 33.41 -13.26 -10.01
CA SER A 578 33.31 -11.99 -10.72
C SER A 578 34.32 -10.96 -10.19
N ALA A 579 34.48 -10.85 -8.87
CA ALA A 579 35.47 -9.97 -8.25
C ALA A 579 36.92 -10.33 -8.64
N TRP A 580 37.23 -11.62 -8.71
CA TRP A 580 38.54 -12.10 -9.16
C TRP A 580 38.80 -11.76 -10.64
N VAL A 581 37.82 -11.96 -11.53
CA VAL A 581 37.96 -11.57 -12.95
C VAL A 581 38.14 -10.05 -13.08
N MET A 582 37.33 -9.27 -12.35
CA MET A 582 37.43 -7.81 -12.36
C MET A 582 38.77 -7.31 -11.84
N SER A 583 39.41 -7.98 -10.87
CA SER A 583 40.70 -7.53 -10.34
C SER A 583 41.85 -7.58 -11.37
N LYS A 584 41.65 -8.26 -12.50
CA LYS A 584 42.56 -8.28 -13.66
C LYS A 584 42.26 -7.18 -14.68
N ALA A 585 41.15 -6.46 -14.52
CA ALA A 585 40.71 -5.45 -15.46
C ALA A 585 41.49 -4.15 -15.30
N ARG A 586 41.81 -3.54 -16.44
CA ARG A 586 42.40 -2.21 -16.51
C ARG A 586 41.35 -1.11 -16.38
N ILE A 587 40.18 -1.34 -16.96
CA ILE A 587 39.07 -0.38 -17.00
C ILE A 587 37.72 -1.10 -16.99
N ALA A 588 36.69 -0.43 -16.48
CA ALA A 588 35.31 -0.91 -16.57
C ALA A 588 34.36 0.13 -17.20
N VAL A 589 33.45 -0.31 -18.06
CA VAL A 589 32.35 0.50 -18.59
C VAL A 589 31.03 -0.15 -18.18
N THR A 590 30.33 0.48 -17.25
CA THR A 590 29.22 -0.16 -16.54
C THR A 590 28.02 0.75 -16.43
N VAL A 591 26.83 0.18 -16.24
CA VAL A 591 25.66 0.93 -15.76
C VAL A 591 25.63 0.97 -14.23
N ASP A 592 24.86 1.91 -13.65
CA ASP A 592 24.57 1.98 -12.20
C ASP A 592 24.02 0.65 -11.64
N SER A 593 24.92 -0.13 -11.01
CA SER A 593 24.71 -1.53 -10.66
C SER A 593 25.71 -2.05 -9.61
N PHE A 594 25.54 -3.31 -9.18
CA PHE A 594 26.55 -3.99 -8.35
C PHE A 594 27.95 -3.96 -8.98
N ILE A 595 28.07 -4.19 -10.29
CA ILE A 595 29.37 -4.24 -10.97
C ILE A 595 30.09 -2.88 -10.92
N SER A 596 29.38 -1.75 -11.02
CA SER A 596 30.00 -0.42 -10.87
C SER A 596 30.51 -0.17 -9.45
N HIS A 597 29.77 -0.64 -8.43
CA HIS A 597 30.22 -0.56 -7.03
C HIS A 597 31.42 -1.47 -6.76
N LEU A 598 31.43 -2.69 -7.30
CA LEU A 598 32.55 -3.61 -7.18
C LEU A 598 33.80 -3.08 -7.86
N ALA A 599 33.69 -2.45 -9.03
CA ALA A 599 34.80 -1.78 -9.70
C ALA A 599 35.41 -0.67 -8.82
N GLY A 600 34.56 0.16 -8.21
CA GLY A 600 35.01 1.20 -7.28
C GLY A 600 35.72 0.63 -6.06
N ALA A 601 35.18 -0.46 -5.49
CA ALA A 601 35.75 -1.15 -4.34
C ALA A 601 37.10 -1.84 -4.64
N LEU A 602 37.28 -2.39 -5.85
CA LEU A 602 38.55 -2.96 -6.31
C LEU A 602 39.59 -1.90 -6.71
N GLY A 603 39.15 -0.64 -6.87
CA GLY A 603 39.97 0.48 -7.32
C GLY A 603 40.31 0.38 -8.80
N ILE A 604 39.31 0.09 -9.63
CA ILE A 604 39.41 0.02 -11.09
C ILE A 604 38.89 1.35 -11.66
N ASP A 605 39.65 1.94 -12.59
CA ASP A 605 39.19 3.12 -13.33
C ASP A 605 37.93 2.77 -14.13
N GLN A 606 36.90 3.61 -14.07
CA GLN A 606 35.62 3.25 -14.68
C GLN A 606 34.84 4.42 -15.27
N ILE A 607 33.99 4.08 -16.24
CA ILE A 607 32.94 4.93 -16.77
C ILE A 607 31.61 4.32 -16.30
N VAL A 608 30.80 5.12 -15.60
CA VAL A 608 29.48 4.70 -15.14
C VAL A 608 28.40 5.45 -15.90
N LEU A 609 27.52 4.70 -16.55
CA LEU A 609 26.39 5.18 -17.32
C LEU A 609 25.17 5.27 -16.41
N TYR A 610 24.78 6.49 -16.04
CA TYR A 610 23.63 6.72 -15.16
C TYR A 610 22.33 6.78 -15.94
N GLY A 611 21.26 6.30 -15.32
CA GLY A 611 19.91 6.35 -15.85
C GLY A 611 19.04 7.28 -15.05
N SER A 612 17.99 6.70 -14.46
CA SER A 612 17.05 7.42 -13.62
C SER A 612 17.60 7.76 -12.23
N GLY A 613 18.67 7.08 -11.79
CA GLY A 613 19.30 7.30 -10.50
C GLY A 613 20.04 8.62 -10.40
N ASN A 614 19.96 9.28 -9.23
CA ASN A 614 20.73 10.48 -8.94
C ASN A 614 22.20 10.13 -8.70
N TYR A 615 23.05 10.35 -9.71
CA TYR A 615 24.47 9.97 -9.67
C TYR A 615 25.22 10.54 -8.46
N VAL A 616 24.85 11.72 -7.95
CA VAL A 616 25.47 12.31 -6.76
C VAL A 616 25.36 11.38 -5.55
N VAL A 617 24.26 10.63 -5.48
CA VAL A 617 23.95 9.70 -4.40
C VAL A 617 24.39 8.28 -4.75
N VAL A 618 24.02 7.76 -5.91
CA VAL A 618 24.24 6.34 -6.26
C VAL A 618 25.62 6.05 -6.86
N GLN A 619 26.49 7.04 -6.98
CA GLN A 619 27.85 6.81 -7.45
C GLN A 619 28.64 5.82 -6.58
N PRO A 620 29.53 5.02 -7.19
CA PRO A 620 30.40 4.14 -6.45
C PRO A 620 31.43 4.93 -5.64
N LYS A 621 31.71 4.46 -4.42
CA LYS A 621 32.88 4.92 -3.67
C LYS A 621 34.14 4.38 -4.35
N MET A 622 34.98 5.29 -4.82
CA MET A 622 36.26 4.92 -5.41
C MET A 622 37.30 4.67 -4.33
N MET A 623 37.82 3.45 -4.31
CA MET A 623 38.96 3.05 -3.50
C MET A 623 40.25 3.25 -4.28
N LYS A 624 41.37 3.41 -3.58
CA LYS A 624 42.67 3.76 -4.17
C LYS A 624 42.58 5.08 -4.95
N SER A 625 43.60 5.41 -5.73
CA SER A 625 43.62 6.60 -6.59
C SER A 625 42.81 6.43 -7.89
N ALA A 626 41.85 5.49 -7.91
CA ALA A 626 41.04 5.19 -9.08
C ALA A 626 40.04 6.31 -9.39
N VAL A 627 39.73 6.46 -10.67
CA VAL A 627 38.90 7.54 -11.21
C VAL A 627 37.61 6.98 -11.78
N CYS A 628 36.49 7.63 -11.46
CA CYS A 628 35.20 7.35 -12.08
C CYS A 628 34.77 8.54 -12.93
N ILE A 629 34.47 8.30 -14.21
CA ILE A 629 33.77 9.28 -15.05
C ILE A 629 32.28 8.97 -14.97
N HIS A 630 31.50 9.96 -14.53
CA HIS A 630 30.05 9.84 -14.40
C HIS A 630 29.36 10.38 -15.66
N MET A 631 28.77 9.49 -16.45
CA MET A 631 27.99 9.88 -17.63
C MET A 631 26.52 10.01 -17.26
N VAL A 632 26.03 11.24 -17.33
CA VAL A 632 24.67 11.59 -16.91
C VAL A 632 23.88 12.05 -18.15
N PRO A 633 22.63 11.58 -18.33
CA PRO A 633 21.79 12.05 -19.41
C PRO A 633 21.58 13.56 -19.33
N ASN A 634 21.44 14.23 -20.47
CA ASN A 634 21.07 15.64 -20.48
C ASN A 634 19.59 15.76 -20.10
N TYR A 635 19.28 15.88 -18.80
CA TYR A 635 17.90 15.87 -18.33
C TYR A 635 17.04 16.99 -18.91
N VAL A 636 17.62 18.14 -19.27
CA VAL A 636 16.89 19.25 -19.89
C VAL A 636 16.42 18.86 -21.29
N ARG A 637 17.31 18.28 -22.09
CA ARG A 637 16.97 17.79 -23.44
C ARG A 637 16.07 16.56 -23.40
N ASP A 638 16.35 15.67 -22.46
CA ASP A 638 15.95 14.27 -22.56
C ASP A 638 14.84 13.83 -21.59
N CYS A 639 14.61 14.56 -20.49
CA CYS A 639 13.74 14.13 -19.40
C CYS A 639 12.55 15.07 -19.21
N LYS A 640 11.33 14.52 -19.31
CA LYS A 640 10.09 15.26 -18.95
C LYS A 640 10.09 15.77 -17.50
N GLY A 641 10.79 15.07 -16.61
CA GLY A 641 10.91 15.42 -15.20
C GLY A 641 12.10 16.33 -14.86
N LEU A 642 12.87 16.79 -15.87
CA LEU A 642 14.02 17.70 -15.72
C LEU A 642 15.07 17.28 -14.67
N GLY A 643 15.18 15.98 -14.36
CA GLY A 643 16.16 15.48 -13.40
C GLY A 643 16.08 13.96 -13.16
N PRO A 644 16.92 13.44 -12.24
CA PRO A 644 16.87 12.04 -11.83
C PRO A 644 15.54 11.75 -11.12
N CYS A 645 14.77 10.79 -11.65
CA CYS A 645 13.47 10.41 -11.09
C CYS A 645 13.52 9.15 -10.20
N SER A 646 14.65 8.46 -10.14
CA SER A 646 14.81 7.16 -9.46
C SER A 646 13.74 6.13 -9.87
N ALA A 647 13.40 6.10 -11.16
CA ALA A 647 12.37 5.24 -11.76
C ALA A 647 10.93 5.50 -11.27
N SER A 648 10.64 6.68 -10.70
CA SER A 648 9.28 7.05 -10.28
C SER A 648 8.31 7.29 -11.46
N VAL A 649 8.82 7.58 -12.66
CA VAL A 649 8.03 7.82 -13.86
C VAL A 649 7.96 6.54 -14.69
N ARG A 650 7.04 5.63 -14.33
CA ARG A 650 6.96 4.25 -14.87
C ARG A 650 6.62 4.17 -16.36
N ASP A 651 5.91 5.17 -16.90
CA ASP A 651 5.43 5.29 -18.28
C ASP A 651 6.39 6.08 -19.20
N CYS A 652 7.67 6.18 -18.83
CA CYS A 652 8.65 6.94 -19.61
C CYS A 652 8.86 6.34 -21.03
N PRO A 653 8.54 7.08 -22.11
CA PRO A 653 8.57 6.54 -23.47
C PRO A 653 9.98 6.33 -24.03
N ALA A 654 11.01 6.92 -23.40
CA ALA A 654 12.40 6.84 -23.86
C ALA A 654 13.37 6.81 -22.65
N PRO A 655 13.72 5.62 -22.12
CA PRO A 655 14.58 5.46 -20.96
C PRO A 655 15.94 6.16 -21.11
N CYS A 656 16.37 6.86 -20.06
CA CYS A 656 17.50 7.78 -20.12
C CYS A 656 18.89 7.10 -20.16
N THR A 657 19.06 5.89 -19.62
CA THR A 657 20.33 5.14 -19.78
C THR A 657 20.65 4.87 -21.25
N GLY A 658 19.63 4.74 -22.12
CA GLY A 658 19.83 4.49 -23.54
C GLY A 658 20.31 5.70 -24.35
N ARG A 659 20.55 6.86 -23.74
CA ARG A 659 20.89 8.10 -24.46
C ARG A 659 22.37 8.47 -24.44
N HIS A 660 23.21 7.66 -23.81
CA HIS A 660 24.66 7.85 -23.83
C HIS A 660 25.22 7.43 -25.18
N ASP A 661 25.88 8.36 -25.88
CA ASP A 661 26.52 8.09 -27.16
C ASP A 661 27.76 7.19 -26.98
N PRO A 662 27.84 6.03 -27.66
CA PRO A 662 29.02 5.16 -27.65
C PRO A 662 30.33 5.89 -27.95
N LYS A 663 30.34 6.90 -28.82
CA LYS A 663 31.55 7.65 -29.18
C LYS A 663 32.08 8.42 -27.98
N LEU A 664 31.23 9.14 -27.24
CA LEU A 664 31.61 9.89 -26.05
C LEU A 664 32.08 8.97 -24.92
N ILE A 665 31.47 7.80 -24.77
CA ILE A 665 31.93 6.76 -23.83
C ILE A 665 33.37 6.36 -24.15
N LEU A 666 33.66 6.12 -25.44
CA LEU A 666 34.98 5.70 -25.91
C LEU A 666 36.05 6.81 -25.84
N GLU A 667 35.65 8.07 -25.99
CA GLU A 667 36.52 9.23 -25.74
C GLU A 667 36.87 9.35 -24.25
N ALA A 668 35.90 9.15 -23.36
CA ALA A 668 36.11 9.10 -21.91
C ALA A 668 37.05 7.95 -21.51
N VAL A 669 36.89 6.77 -22.10
CA VAL A 669 37.86 5.66 -21.96
C VAL A 669 39.26 6.11 -22.37
N GLY A 670 39.39 6.76 -23.53
CA GLY A 670 40.66 7.30 -24.03
C GLY A 670 41.35 8.22 -23.02
N SER A 671 40.61 9.14 -22.40
CA SER A 671 41.15 10.06 -21.39
C SER A 671 41.69 9.37 -20.14
N LEU A 672 41.01 8.32 -19.65
CA LEU A 672 41.46 7.57 -18.47
C LEU A 672 42.72 6.76 -18.79
N VAL A 673 42.76 6.13 -19.96
CA VAL A 673 43.91 5.34 -20.43
C VAL A 673 45.14 6.22 -20.65
N GLN A 674 44.98 7.44 -21.18
CA GLN A 674 46.08 8.39 -21.36
C GLN A 674 46.64 8.91 -20.03
N LYS A 675 45.78 9.22 -19.05
CA LYS A 675 46.19 9.64 -17.70
C LYS A 675 47.08 8.59 -17.02
N GLN A 676 46.77 7.31 -17.19
CA GLN A 676 47.59 6.22 -16.66
C GLN A 676 48.97 6.09 -17.33
N ARG A 677 49.14 6.59 -18.56
CA ARG A 677 50.40 6.50 -19.34
C ARG A 677 51.35 7.70 -19.11
N GLY A 678 51.03 8.62 -18.21
CA GLY A 678 51.94 9.70 -17.78
C GLY A 678 52.11 10.88 -18.76
N PHE A 679 51.27 11.00 -19.79
CA PHE A 679 51.33 12.13 -20.73
C PHE A 679 50.21 13.14 -20.44
N TYR A 680 50.49 14.12 -19.57
CA TYR A 680 50.20 15.57 -19.73
C TYR A 680 50.36 16.31 -18.38
N GLU A 681 51.35 17.21 -18.32
CA GLU A 681 51.26 18.41 -17.48
C GLU A 681 50.20 19.34 -18.11
N MET A 682 49.03 19.46 -17.48
CA MET A 682 48.21 20.67 -17.60
C MET A 682 47.53 20.93 -16.26
N SER A 683 47.82 22.12 -15.74
CA SER A 683 47.23 22.78 -14.58
C SER A 683 45.71 22.61 -14.46
N GLY A 684 45.24 22.21 -13.27
CA GLY A 684 43.87 22.39 -12.81
C GLY A 684 42.83 21.40 -13.36
N VAL A 685 42.72 20.22 -12.75
CA VAL A 685 41.61 19.30 -13.03
C VAL A 685 40.53 19.48 -11.96
N GLU A 686 39.57 20.36 -12.24
CA GLU A 686 38.23 20.29 -11.61
C GLU A 686 37.51 19.03 -12.12
N PHE A 687 36.78 18.38 -11.21
CA PHE A 687 35.93 17.22 -11.49
C PHE A 687 34.90 17.55 -12.59
N LYS A 688 35.14 17.12 -13.83
CA LYS A 688 34.22 17.37 -14.95
C LYS A 688 33.13 16.30 -15.03
N THR A 689 31.90 16.67 -14.69
CA THR A 689 30.69 16.03 -15.22
C THR A 689 30.61 16.31 -16.72
N ILE A 690 30.57 15.27 -17.56
CA ILE A 690 30.42 15.43 -19.01
C ILE A 690 28.94 15.33 -19.36
N TYR A 691 28.35 16.43 -19.81
CA TYR A 691 27.01 16.43 -20.40
C TYR A 691 27.11 15.96 -21.86
N CYS A 692 26.21 15.07 -22.28
CA CYS A 692 26.14 14.58 -23.65
C CYS A 692 25.55 15.67 -24.57
N GLU A 693 26.37 16.62 -25.02
CA GLU A 693 26.01 17.57 -26.07
C GLU A 693 26.19 16.88 -27.43
N MET A 694 25.11 16.74 -28.20
CA MET A 694 25.19 16.41 -29.63
C MET A 694 24.99 17.72 -30.38
N ASP A 695 26.08 18.34 -30.79
CA ASP A 695 26.06 19.21 -31.96
C ASP A 695 26.46 18.38 -33.19
N SER A 696 25.73 18.62 -34.29
CA SER A 696 25.89 18.06 -35.64
C SER A 696 25.29 16.68 -35.94
N CYS A 697 24.01 16.66 -36.32
CA CYS A 697 23.57 16.36 -37.69
C CYS A 697 22.07 16.66 -37.81
N LEU A 698 21.75 17.67 -38.63
CA LEU A 698 20.42 17.96 -39.17
C LEU A 698 19.90 16.82 -40.04
#